data_AF-A0A9D4YTR3-F1
#
_entry.id   AF-A0A9D4YTR3-F1
#
_cell.length_a   1.000
_cell.length_b   1.000
_cell.length_c   1.000
_cell.angle_alpha   90.00
_cell.angle_beta   90.00
_cell.angle_gamma   90.00
#
_symmetry.space_group_name_H-M   'P 1'
#
loop_
_entity.id
_entity.type
_entity.pdbx_description
1 polymer ?
#
loop_
_entity_poly.entity_id
_entity_poly.type
_entity_poly.pdbx_seq_one_letter_code
_entity_poly.pdbx_strand_id
1 'polypeptide(L)'
;MSGGCQTTNSTSLHCKRPAVLLVGTHGRCDAYQQIQQHPSALGRCVVLATWAANSLRDSLTMEGGQEREKLPSEEQEYERALVALSSLISGRQRKDGAQWAHAFEMMQSYLERLGLEEQLGRLSVIHVAGTKGKGSTCAMVERMLRQAGYTTGLFTSPHLIDVRERIRINGEPVDKSTFLRNLWWCFDRLEEKATDDSGKPAYFRFLTLLGFKVFLEAGVDVVVLEVGLGGRLDATNCVRSPVVCGVSSLGFDHMELLGHTLPEIAREKAGIFKPAVPAFTVPQREDAAEALHQRAAAVGTSLSLVRPWQAIQGAADVTLGLAGEHQKLNAALAVALAGAWEGRSAAAAALQGARAAERAAAVAAGQLPPEYAAGLQAASWPGRGQIVHDAVAGAVTPLASPAAAGTNGTAAEEQQGQEAESEALPRLSFYLDGAHTAESMATCAHWFADAVGGPQQPAAAAGSAQAQPGGLVTQRVLLFNCMQERDPQNLLQPLAHALRERHIGIHHALFVPPDSTYMKLGAGGEPANLSWQHSLRSVWEGTGGSSSSSSSIGSSHGISSNGSAAAPRAAAPPPLTLPPLPAVAAPAGLPQAAAVALASAQGPGSRSAVLPSLSVTLDWLRRCVREAPALRMQVLVTGSLYLVGDLLKVLQPPPQQQAVGTKRSDSAACVDGSVNGLANGTVSGSGSTGGHGM
;
A
#
# COMPACT_ATOMS: atom_id res chain seq x y z
N MET A 1 -73.68 -6.97 19.32
CA MET A 1 -74.12 -8.18 20.04
C MET A 1 -72.88 -9.06 20.20
N SER A 2 -72.17 -9.03 21.33
CA SER A 2 -72.42 -9.78 22.59
C SER A 2 -72.26 -11.29 22.43
N GLY A 3 -71.35 -12.01 23.10
CA GLY A 3 -70.24 -11.66 24.02
C GLY A 3 -69.12 -12.73 23.89
N GLY A 4 -68.14 -12.93 24.77
CA GLY A 4 -67.82 -12.30 26.06
C GLY A 4 -67.18 -13.31 27.03
N CYS A 5 -65.85 -13.24 27.24
CA CYS A 5 -65.09 -13.97 28.28
C CYS A 5 -63.68 -13.31 28.38
N GLN A 6 -63.35 -12.45 29.34
CA GLN A 6 -62.89 -12.75 30.71
C GLN A 6 -61.75 -13.80 30.74
N THR A 7 -60.47 -13.45 30.72
CA THR A 7 -59.57 -13.17 31.89
C THR A 7 -58.10 -13.14 31.36
N THR A 8 -57.05 -12.57 31.99
CA THR A 8 -56.86 -11.76 33.22
C THR A 8 -55.66 -10.79 33.08
N ASN A 9 -55.47 -9.95 34.11
CA ASN A 9 -54.36 -9.03 34.40
C ASN A 9 -52.93 -9.35 33.91
N SER A 10 -52.28 -8.30 33.41
CA SER A 10 -50.82 -8.16 33.37
C SER A 10 -50.30 -7.53 34.67
N THR A 11 -49.15 -8.00 35.18
CA THR A 11 -48.12 -7.14 35.85
C THR A 11 -46.80 -7.88 36.06
N SER A 12 -45.72 -7.26 35.59
CA SER A 12 -44.31 -7.28 36.06
C SER A 12 -43.76 -8.43 36.94
N LEU A 13 -42.73 -9.09 36.40
CA LEU A 13 -41.49 -9.54 37.08
C LEU A 13 -40.37 -9.24 36.05
N HIS A 14 -39.45 -8.28 36.21
CA HIS A 14 -38.63 -7.92 37.38
C HIS A 14 -37.86 -9.13 37.93
N CYS A 15 -36.89 -9.62 37.15
CA CYS A 15 -35.91 -10.60 37.59
C CYS A 15 -34.54 -9.93 37.81
N LYS A 16 -34.16 -9.73 39.07
CA LYS A 16 -32.78 -9.42 39.46
C LYS A 16 -31.94 -10.70 39.36
N ARG A 17 -30.64 -10.54 39.07
CA ARG A 17 -29.59 -11.58 39.18
C ARG A 17 -29.56 -12.21 40.60
N PRO A 18 -28.84 -13.33 40.85
CA PRO A 18 -28.25 -14.34 39.94
C PRO A 18 -28.65 -15.79 40.29
N ALA A 19 -28.34 -16.77 39.43
CA ALA A 19 -28.21 -18.17 39.84
C ALA A 19 -27.18 -18.91 38.97
N VAL A 20 -26.10 -19.38 39.59
CA VAL A 20 -25.19 -20.37 39.02
C VAL A 20 -25.84 -21.74 39.19
N LEU A 21 -26.01 -22.50 38.09
CA LEU A 21 -26.43 -23.90 38.17
C LEU A 21 -25.31 -24.82 37.69
N LEU A 22 -24.53 -25.31 38.64
CA LEU A 22 -23.71 -26.51 38.46
C LEU A 22 -24.65 -27.71 38.40
N VAL A 23 -24.54 -28.53 37.35
CA VAL A 23 -25.19 -29.84 37.28
C VAL A 23 -24.11 -30.90 37.12
N GLY A 24 -23.94 -31.70 38.17
CA GLY A 24 -23.05 -32.85 38.20
C GLY A 24 -23.58 -34.05 37.43
N THR A 25 -22.78 -35.11 37.40
CA THR A 25 -23.01 -36.32 36.61
C THR A 25 -24.19 -37.18 37.11
N HIS A 26 -24.77 -37.94 36.17
CA HIS A 26 -25.81 -38.99 36.31
C HIS A 26 -27.29 -38.52 36.35
N GLY A 27 -28.02 -38.84 35.28
CA GLY A 27 -29.47 -38.70 35.14
C GLY A 27 -29.90 -38.94 33.68
N ARG A 28 -30.99 -39.68 33.44
CA ARG A 28 -31.46 -40.04 32.08
C ARG A 28 -32.30 -38.93 31.42
N CYS A 29 -32.49 -39.07 30.11
CA CYS A 29 -33.35 -38.28 29.22
C CYS A 29 -34.58 -37.62 29.86
N ASP A 30 -34.80 -36.33 29.54
CA ASP A 30 -36.13 -35.75 29.24
C ASP A 30 -36.04 -34.34 28.59
N ALA A 31 -35.02 -34.08 27.76
CA ALA A 31 -34.74 -32.74 27.20
C ALA A 31 -34.95 -32.61 25.67
N TYR A 32 -35.47 -33.64 24.98
CA TYR A 32 -35.51 -33.66 23.51
C TYR A 32 -36.85 -33.23 22.88
N GLN A 33 -37.93 -33.06 23.66
CA GLN A 33 -39.28 -32.75 23.13
C GLN A 33 -39.75 -31.29 23.26
N GLN A 34 -39.05 -30.42 24.00
CA GLN A 34 -39.43 -28.99 24.09
C GLN A 34 -38.69 -28.06 23.10
N ILE A 35 -37.71 -28.56 22.34
CA ILE A 35 -36.87 -27.71 21.46
C ILE A 35 -37.54 -27.39 20.10
N GLN A 36 -38.61 -28.09 19.70
CA GLN A 36 -39.21 -27.97 18.36
C GLN A 36 -40.18 -26.78 18.13
N GLN A 37 -40.41 -25.88 19.08
CA GLN A 37 -41.52 -24.90 18.98
C GLN A 37 -41.14 -23.41 18.74
N HIS A 38 -39.85 -23.02 18.67
CA HIS A 38 -39.46 -21.62 18.38
C HIS A 38 -38.22 -21.49 17.45
N PRO A 39 -38.41 -21.33 16.12
CA PRO A 39 -37.30 -21.32 15.15
C PRO A 39 -36.45 -20.05 15.03
N SER A 40 -36.74 -18.98 15.77
CA SER A 40 -36.19 -17.63 15.50
C SER A 40 -35.09 -17.13 16.46
N ALA A 41 -34.61 -17.96 17.40
CA ALA A 41 -33.70 -17.53 18.47
C ALA A 41 -32.34 -18.29 18.56
N LEU A 42 -31.95 -19.05 17.52
CA LEU A 42 -30.79 -19.95 17.56
C LEU A 42 -29.63 -19.60 16.60
N GLY A 43 -29.53 -18.34 16.18
CA GLY A 43 -28.48 -17.86 15.26
C GLY A 43 -27.20 -17.31 15.90
N ARG A 44 -27.05 -17.29 17.24
CA ARG A 44 -25.93 -16.58 17.91
C ARG A 44 -25.17 -17.33 19.02
N CYS A 45 -25.51 -18.58 19.35
CA CYS A 45 -24.91 -19.28 20.51
C CYS A 45 -24.12 -20.57 20.22
N VAL A 46 -24.00 -21.03 18.96
CA VAL A 46 -23.42 -22.37 18.68
C VAL A 46 -21.93 -22.35 18.28
N VAL A 47 -21.37 -21.21 17.83
CA VAL A 47 -19.96 -21.14 17.35
C VAL A 47 -18.95 -20.80 18.46
N LEU A 48 -19.39 -20.23 19.59
CA LEU A 48 -18.54 -20.04 20.78
C LEU A 48 -18.33 -21.33 21.59
N ALA A 49 -19.21 -22.33 21.42
CA ALA A 49 -19.21 -23.54 22.23
C ALA A 49 -17.97 -24.41 22.00
N THR A 50 -17.48 -24.58 20.77
CA THR A 50 -16.40 -25.55 20.49
C THR A 50 -15.02 -25.10 21.01
N TRP A 51 -14.74 -23.80 21.00
CA TRP A 51 -13.49 -23.26 21.56
C TRP A 51 -13.58 -23.07 23.07
N ALA A 52 -14.70 -22.53 23.57
CA ALA A 52 -14.90 -22.34 25.02
C ALA A 52 -15.09 -23.66 25.78
N ALA A 53 -15.72 -24.69 25.20
CA ALA A 53 -15.87 -25.99 25.85
C ALA A 53 -14.53 -26.73 25.99
N ASN A 54 -13.60 -26.59 25.04
CA ASN A 54 -12.24 -27.10 25.21
C ASN A 54 -11.51 -26.35 26.32
N SER A 55 -11.61 -25.01 26.34
CA SER A 55 -10.95 -24.18 27.38
C SER A 55 -11.54 -24.37 28.79
N LEU A 56 -12.84 -24.68 28.91
CA LEU A 56 -13.50 -24.98 30.20
C LEU A 56 -13.31 -26.43 30.65
N ARG A 57 -13.23 -27.40 29.73
CA ARG A 57 -12.94 -28.82 30.04
C ARG A 57 -11.56 -28.98 30.68
N ASP A 58 -10.60 -28.15 30.27
CA ASP A 58 -9.27 -28.05 30.84
C ASP A 58 -9.20 -27.54 32.30
N SER A 59 -10.30 -27.09 32.89
CA SER A 59 -10.35 -26.56 34.27
C SER A 59 -10.88 -27.57 35.30
N LEU A 60 -11.23 -28.80 34.90
CA LEU A 60 -11.86 -29.80 35.78
C LEU A 60 -11.30 -31.23 35.60
N THR A 61 -9.98 -31.40 35.71
CA THR A 61 -9.35 -32.66 36.15
C THR A 61 -7.98 -32.37 36.77
N MET A 62 -7.90 -32.44 38.10
CA MET A 62 -6.63 -32.63 38.81
C MET A 62 -6.48 -34.13 39.08
N GLU A 63 -5.59 -34.79 38.33
CA GLU A 63 -4.68 -35.87 38.79
C GLU A 63 -4.03 -36.56 37.57
N GLY A 64 -2.69 -36.62 37.56
CA GLY A 64 -1.91 -37.23 36.47
C GLY A 64 -0.93 -36.25 35.81
N GLY A 65 0.37 -36.45 36.06
CA GLY A 65 1.42 -35.60 35.51
C GLY A 65 1.73 -35.91 34.04
N GLN A 66 1.06 -35.22 33.12
CA GLN A 66 1.52 -35.05 31.74
C GLN A 66 1.80 -33.57 31.48
N GLU A 67 2.88 -33.28 30.76
CA GLU A 67 3.21 -31.91 30.36
C GLU A 67 2.08 -31.35 29.50
N ARG A 68 1.47 -30.25 29.96
CA ARG A 68 0.34 -29.61 29.30
C ARG A 68 0.83 -28.99 28.00
N GLU A 69 0.49 -29.61 26.87
CA GLU A 69 0.90 -29.16 25.54
C GLU A 69 0.40 -27.71 25.33
N LYS A 70 1.35 -26.78 25.23
CA LYS A 70 1.07 -25.35 25.32
C LYS A 70 0.48 -24.90 23.98
N LEU A 71 -0.78 -24.44 23.99
CA LEU A 71 -1.45 -23.88 22.80
C LEU A 71 -0.50 -22.90 22.08
N PRO A 72 -0.36 -23.00 20.74
CA PRO A 72 0.54 -22.13 19.99
C PRO A 72 0.12 -20.66 20.14
N SER A 73 1.13 -19.80 20.26
CA SER A 73 0.92 -18.35 20.23
C SER A 73 0.39 -17.89 18.86
N GLU A 74 -0.28 -16.74 18.82
CA GLU A 74 -0.76 -16.14 17.56
C GLU A 74 0.38 -15.99 16.53
N GLU A 75 1.60 -15.71 16.97
CA GLU A 75 2.78 -15.62 16.12
C GLU A 75 3.17 -16.98 15.50
N GLN A 76 3.20 -18.05 16.30
CA GLN A 76 3.46 -19.41 15.80
C GLN A 76 2.37 -19.89 14.84
N GLU A 77 1.12 -19.51 15.11
CA GLU A 77 0.00 -19.83 14.22
C GLU A 77 0.08 -19.03 12.91
N TYR A 78 0.55 -17.78 12.98
CA TYR A 78 0.79 -16.94 11.82
C TYR A 78 1.90 -17.51 10.92
N GLU A 79 3.04 -17.91 11.49
CA GLU A 79 4.11 -18.60 10.76
C GLU A 79 3.62 -19.92 10.13
N ARG A 80 2.81 -20.71 10.85
CA ARG A 80 2.14 -21.91 10.27
C ARG A 80 1.26 -21.56 9.07
N ALA A 81 0.50 -20.47 9.14
CA ALA A 81 -0.35 -20.02 8.04
C ALA A 81 0.46 -19.50 6.84
N LEU A 82 1.62 -18.85 7.08
CA LEU A 82 2.56 -18.45 6.02
C LEU A 82 3.17 -19.68 5.31
N VAL A 83 3.55 -20.72 6.06
CA VAL A 83 4.00 -22.01 5.49
C VAL A 83 2.89 -22.67 4.67
N ALA A 84 1.66 -22.71 5.20
CA ALA A 84 0.51 -23.27 4.48
C ALA A 84 0.24 -22.53 3.15
N LEU A 85 0.29 -21.19 3.16
CA LEU A 85 0.21 -20.35 1.96
C LEU A 85 1.38 -20.61 0.98
N SER A 86 2.59 -20.82 1.49
CA SER A 86 3.76 -21.11 0.66
C SER A 86 3.63 -22.46 -0.06
N SER A 87 2.92 -23.43 0.50
CA SER A 87 2.65 -24.70 -0.20
C SER A 87 1.79 -24.51 -1.47
N LEU A 88 0.90 -23.49 -1.49
CA LEU A 88 0.07 -23.12 -2.64
C LEU A 88 0.85 -22.42 -3.77
N ILE A 89 2.14 -22.17 -3.57
CA ILE A 89 3.08 -21.66 -4.57
C ILE A 89 3.83 -22.83 -5.21
N SER A 90 4.43 -23.70 -4.39
CA SER A 90 5.29 -24.79 -4.85
C SER A 90 4.52 -26.00 -5.40
N GLY A 91 3.25 -26.19 -4.99
CA GLY A 91 2.46 -27.40 -5.27
C GLY A 91 2.05 -27.64 -6.73
N ARG A 92 2.28 -26.69 -7.65
CA ARG A 92 2.00 -26.87 -9.10
C ARG A 92 3.11 -26.27 -9.97
N GLN A 93 4.08 -27.09 -10.36
CA GLN A 93 4.71 -26.86 -11.67
C GLN A 93 3.61 -26.92 -12.74
N ARG A 94 3.63 -25.95 -13.66
CA ARG A 94 2.54 -25.67 -14.60
C ARG A 94 2.24 -26.86 -15.52
N LYS A 95 1.30 -27.73 -15.14
CA LYS A 95 0.54 -28.55 -16.10
C LYS A 95 -0.57 -27.74 -16.80
N ASP A 96 -0.76 -26.50 -16.36
CA ASP A 96 -1.91 -25.64 -16.67
C ASP A 96 -1.80 -24.91 -18.04
N GLY A 97 -0.84 -25.29 -18.90
CA GLY A 97 -0.73 -24.77 -20.27
C GLY A 97 -2.01 -24.97 -21.10
N ALA A 98 -2.85 -25.95 -20.73
CA ALA A 98 -4.14 -26.23 -21.35
C ALA A 98 -5.39 -25.75 -20.54
N GLN A 99 -5.23 -25.23 -19.31
CA GLN A 99 -6.36 -25.05 -18.37
C GLN A 99 -6.94 -23.62 -18.28
N TRP A 100 -6.33 -22.62 -18.94
CA TRP A 100 -6.81 -21.22 -18.88
C TRP A 100 -8.26 -21.03 -19.33
N ALA A 101 -8.79 -21.89 -20.20
CA ALA A 101 -10.21 -21.88 -20.61
C ALA A 101 -11.18 -22.11 -19.43
N HIS A 102 -10.78 -22.93 -18.44
CA HIS A 102 -11.61 -23.30 -17.28
C HIS A 102 -11.36 -22.40 -16.06
N ALA A 103 -10.63 -21.29 -16.22
CA ALA A 103 -10.23 -20.41 -15.10
C ALA A 103 -11.41 -19.82 -14.32
N PHE A 104 -12.53 -19.56 -14.99
CA PHE A 104 -13.78 -19.12 -14.35
C PHE A 104 -14.49 -20.25 -13.62
N GLU A 105 -14.61 -21.42 -14.25
CA GLU A 105 -15.27 -22.61 -13.69
C GLU A 105 -14.56 -23.11 -12.43
N MET A 106 -13.21 -23.13 -12.44
CA MET A 106 -12.41 -23.40 -11.24
C MET A 106 -12.70 -22.41 -10.11
N MET A 107 -12.73 -21.10 -10.42
CA MET A 107 -13.02 -20.07 -9.41
C MET A 107 -14.46 -20.17 -8.87
N GLN A 108 -15.42 -20.55 -9.72
CA GLN A 108 -16.81 -20.79 -9.33
C GLN A 108 -16.92 -22.02 -8.42
N SER A 109 -16.30 -23.16 -8.77
CA SER A 109 -16.27 -24.35 -7.91
C SER A 109 -15.66 -24.06 -6.53
N TYR A 110 -14.63 -23.22 -6.44
CA TYR A 110 -14.10 -22.81 -5.14
C TYR A 110 -15.07 -21.90 -4.35
N LEU A 111 -15.83 -21.02 -5.00
CA LEU A 111 -16.89 -20.22 -4.37
C LEU A 111 -18.06 -21.10 -3.88
N GLU A 112 -18.46 -22.11 -4.66
CA GLU A 112 -19.47 -23.11 -4.31
C GLU A 112 -19.05 -23.93 -3.07
N ARG A 113 -17.83 -24.48 -3.07
CA ARG A 113 -17.26 -25.23 -1.92
C ARG A 113 -17.30 -24.39 -0.65
N LEU A 114 -16.85 -23.14 -0.71
CA LEU A 114 -16.88 -22.23 0.43
C LEU A 114 -18.31 -21.83 0.84
N GLY A 115 -19.28 -21.84 -0.09
CA GLY A 115 -20.64 -21.33 0.13
C GLY A 115 -20.73 -19.81 0.01
N LEU A 116 -19.91 -19.22 -0.88
CA LEU A 116 -19.77 -17.78 -1.07
C LEU A 116 -20.36 -17.27 -2.40
N GLU A 117 -20.80 -18.14 -3.31
CA GLU A 117 -21.28 -17.72 -4.64
C GLU A 117 -22.43 -16.69 -4.57
N GLU A 118 -23.53 -17.03 -3.89
CA GLU A 118 -24.66 -16.11 -3.68
C GLU A 118 -24.25 -14.86 -2.88
N GLN A 119 -23.36 -15.03 -1.91
CA GLN A 119 -22.91 -13.95 -1.03
C GLN A 119 -22.06 -12.92 -1.78
N LEU A 120 -21.30 -13.33 -2.81
CA LEU A 120 -20.43 -12.46 -3.59
C LEU A 120 -21.21 -11.30 -4.24
N GLY A 121 -22.47 -11.54 -4.62
CA GLY A 121 -23.37 -10.51 -5.16
C GLY A 121 -23.75 -9.39 -4.18
N ARG A 122 -23.44 -9.55 -2.88
CA ARG A 122 -23.63 -8.51 -1.85
C ARG A 122 -22.49 -7.50 -1.80
N LEU A 123 -21.33 -7.78 -2.40
CA LEU A 123 -20.20 -6.86 -2.41
C LEU A 123 -20.40 -5.76 -3.45
N SER A 124 -20.34 -4.50 -3.02
CA SER A 124 -20.39 -3.34 -3.91
C SER A 124 -18.99 -3.05 -4.47
N VAL A 125 -18.65 -3.64 -5.63
CA VAL A 125 -17.26 -3.69 -6.13
C VAL A 125 -16.94 -2.56 -7.11
N ILE A 126 -15.78 -1.91 -6.92
CA ILE A 126 -15.04 -1.11 -7.91
C ILE A 126 -13.88 -1.96 -8.42
N HIS A 127 -13.86 -2.32 -9.70
CA HIS A 127 -12.88 -3.28 -10.24
C HIS A 127 -11.84 -2.60 -11.13
N VAL A 128 -10.54 -2.73 -10.83
CA VAL A 128 -9.47 -1.94 -11.46
C VAL A 128 -8.39 -2.80 -12.10
N ALA A 129 -8.22 -2.66 -13.42
CA ALA A 129 -7.17 -3.25 -14.24
C ALA A 129 -6.19 -2.18 -14.76
N GLY A 130 -5.14 -2.61 -15.46
CA GLY A 130 -4.09 -1.74 -16.02
C GLY A 130 -2.70 -2.36 -15.94
N THR A 131 -1.69 -1.70 -16.53
CA THR A 131 -0.28 -2.07 -16.35
C THR A 131 0.32 -1.30 -15.17
N LYS A 132 0.34 0.03 -15.25
CA LYS A 132 0.85 0.92 -14.18
C LYS A 132 -0.30 1.71 -13.57
N GLY A 133 -0.12 2.18 -12.33
CA GLY A 133 -1.10 3.01 -11.63
C GLY A 133 -2.25 2.30 -10.92
N LYS A 134 -2.45 0.98 -11.11
CA LYS A 134 -3.54 0.19 -10.48
C LYS A 134 -3.63 0.40 -8.96
N GLY A 135 -2.68 -0.14 -8.19
CA GLY A 135 -2.63 0.02 -6.72
C GLY A 135 -2.69 1.48 -6.24
N SER A 136 -2.05 2.43 -6.93
CA SER A 136 -2.19 3.87 -6.61
C SER A 136 -3.62 4.37 -6.77
N THR A 137 -4.28 4.02 -7.88
CA THR A 137 -5.68 4.35 -8.15
C THR A 137 -6.57 3.72 -7.07
N CYS A 138 -6.36 2.44 -6.75
CA CYS A 138 -7.13 1.74 -5.73
C CYS A 138 -6.96 2.37 -4.33
N ALA A 139 -5.74 2.75 -3.95
CA ALA A 139 -5.45 3.43 -2.69
C ALA A 139 -6.09 4.82 -2.62
N MET A 140 -6.10 5.57 -3.72
CA MET A 140 -6.80 6.85 -3.82
C MET A 140 -8.33 6.69 -3.71
N VAL A 141 -8.93 5.72 -4.43
CA VAL A 141 -10.37 5.42 -4.34
C VAL A 141 -10.76 5.02 -2.92
N GLU A 142 -10.02 4.10 -2.29
CA GLU A 142 -10.20 3.70 -0.89
C GLU A 142 -10.19 4.92 0.02
N ARG A 143 -9.12 5.72 -0.05
CA ARG A 143 -8.92 6.82 0.88
C ARG A 143 -9.99 7.90 0.75
N MET A 144 -10.45 8.21 -0.46
CA MET A 144 -11.55 9.14 -0.72
C MET A 144 -12.88 8.62 -0.20
N LEU A 145 -13.24 7.37 -0.50
CA LEU A 145 -14.52 6.80 -0.05
C LEU A 145 -14.57 6.64 1.48
N ARG A 146 -13.45 6.27 2.12
CA ARG A 146 -13.33 6.30 3.58
C ARG A 146 -13.44 7.72 4.14
N GLN A 147 -12.85 8.71 3.47
CA GLN A 147 -12.99 10.12 3.87
C GLN A 147 -14.44 10.63 3.72
N ALA A 148 -15.19 10.09 2.76
CA ALA A 148 -16.62 10.33 2.57
C ALA A 148 -17.53 9.54 3.55
N GLY A 149 -16.96 8.76 4.47
CA GLY A 149 -17.66 8.09 5.56
C GLY A 149 -18.11 6.65 5.29
N TYR A 150 -17.53 5.97 4.28
CA TYR A 150 -17.81 4.56 4.00
C TYR A 150 -16.82 3.61 4.70
N THR A 151 -17.31 2.42 5.06
CA THR A 151 -16.48 1.28 5.45
C THR A 151 -15.91 0.64 4.20
N THR A 152 -14.58 0.73 4.03
CA THR A 152 -13.90 0.29 2.80
C THR A 152 -13.23 -1.06 2.97
N GLY A 153 -13.38 -1.93 1.98
CA GLY A 153 -12.48 -3.05 1.72
C GLY A 153 -11.55 -2.71 0.55
N LEU A 154 -10.27 -3.03 0.66
CA LEU A 154 -9.28 -2.84 -0.41
C LEU A 154 -8.48 -4.14 -0.60
N PHE A 155 -8.50 -4.66 -1.83
CA PHE A 155 -7.73 -5.84 -2.24
C PHE A 155 -6.66 -5.47 -3.25
N THR A 156 -5.39 -5.77 -2.96
CA THR A 156 -4.23 -5.32 -3.76
C THR A 156 -3.15 -6.38 -3.94
N SER A 157 -2.29 -6.19 -4.95
CA SER A 157 -1.16 -7.09 -5.20
C SER A 157 0.02 -6.47 -5.93
N PRO A 158 1.26 -6.92 -5.66
CA PRO A 158 1.68 -7.77 -4.53
C PRO A 158 1.64 -7.01 -3.18
N HIS A 159 1.93 -7.69 -2.08
CA HIS A 159 2.29 -7.00 -0.83
C HIS A 159 3.75 -6.54 -0.86
N LEU A 160 4.13 -5.67 0.08
CA LEU A 160 5.48 -5.12 0.21
C LEU A 160 6.25 -5.72 1.40
N ILE A 161 5.61 -5.85 2.57
CA ILE A 161 6.23 -6.35 3.82
C ILE A 161 5.51 -7.61 4.32
N ASP A 162 4.18 -7.57 4.39
CA ASP A 162 3.33 -8.57 5.04
C ASP A 162 2.14 -8.96 4.13
N VAL A 163 1.80 -10.25 4.04
CA VAL A 163 0.73 -10.77 3.17
C VAL A 163 -0.66 -10.17 3.47
N ARG A 164 -0.91 -9.73 4.71
CA ARG A 164 -2.16 -9.09 5.14
C ARG A 164 -2.38 -7.73 4.48
N GLU A 165 -1.33 -7.07 3.96
CA GLU A 165 -1.47 -5.83 3.18
C GLU A 165 -2.34 -5.98 1.93
N ARG A 166 -2.51 -7.21 1.43
CA ARG A 166 -3.38 -7.54 0.30
C ARG A 166 -4.87 -7.43 0.64
N ILE A 167 -5.23 -7.41 1.92
CA ILE A 167 -6.62 -7.41 2.40
C ILE A 167 -6.72 -6.34 3.49
N ARG A 168 -7.17 -5.14 3.10
CA ARG A 168 -7.28 -3.99 3.99
C ARG A 168 -8.73 -3.65 4.29
N ILE A 169 -8.99 -3.24 5.52
CA ILE A 169 -10.27 -2.68 5.97
C ILE A 169 -10.00 -1.26 6.47
N ASN A 170 -10.71 -0.27 5.95
CA ASN A 170 -10.54 1.14 6.30
C ASN A 170 -9.09 1.64 6.17
N GLY A 171 -8.38 1.17 5.14
CA GLY A 171 -6.98 1.47 4.84
C GLY A 171 -5.96 0.59 5.56
N GLU A 172 -6.31 -0.03 6.68
CA GLU A 172 -5.39 -0.84 7.49
C GLU A 172 -5.36 -2.32 7.07
N PRO A 173 -4.20 -2.99 7.06
CA PRO A 173 -4.13 -4.45 6.88
C PRO A 173 -4.91 -5.15 7.98
N VAL A 174 -5.60 -6.25 7.65
CA VAL A 174 -6.27 -7.04 8.69
C VAL A 174 -5.30 -7.51 9.80
N ASP A 175 -5.80 -7.56 11.03
CA ASP A 175 -5.07 -8.10 12.16
C ASP A 175 -4.80 -9.62 11.98
N LYS A 176 -3.83 -10.16 12.74
CA LYS A 176 -3.44 -11.57 12.63
C LYS A 176 -4.60 -12.51 12.98
N SER A 177 -5.35 -12.25 14.04
CA SER A 177 -6.52 -13.05 14.44
C SER A 177 -7.60 -13.14 13.35
N THR A 178 -7.90 -12.02 12.67
CA THR A 178 -8.87 -11.95 11.57
C THR A 178 -8.35 -12.65 10.33
N PHE A 179 -7.07 -12.47 9.99
CA PHE A 179 -6.43 -13.18 8.90
C PHE A 179 -6.44 -14.70 9.13
N LEU A 180 -5.97 -15.16 10.29
CA LEU A 180 -5.89 -16.58 10.68
C LEU A 180 -7.25 -17.26 10.69
N ARG A 181 -8.25 -16.66 11.34
CA ARG A 181 -9.62 -17.19 11.43
C ARG A 181 -10.21 -17.43 10.04
N ASN A 182 -10.05 -16.46 9.13
CA ASN A 182 -10.60 -16.55 7.78
C ASN A 182 -9.74 -17.46 6.88
N LEU A 183 -8.42 -17.48 7.06
CA LEU A 183 -7.50 -18.33 6.32
C LEU A 183 -7.77 -19.81 6.58
N TRP A 184 -7.80 -20.24 7.84
CA TRP A 184 -8.06 -21.65 8.17
C TRP A 184 -9.48 -22.06 7.76
N TRP A 185 -10.48 -21.20 7.97
CA TRP A 185 -11.84 -21.45 7.48
C TRP A 185 -11.88 -21.68 5.96
N CYS A 186 -11.13 -20.90 5.17
CA CYS A 186 -11.01 -21.14 3.72
C CYS A 186 -10.20 -22.41 3.40
N PHE A 187 -9.06 -22.58 4.06
CA PHE A 187 -8.08 -23.64 3.79
C PHE A 187 -8.68 -25.03 4.04
N ASP A 188 -9.33 -25.21 5.18
CA ASP A 188 -9.88 -26.50 5.60
C ASP A 188 -11.11 -26.86 4.77
N ARG A 189 -12.01 -25.91 4.51
CA ARG A 189 -13.26 -26.16 3.73
C ARG A 189 -13.02 -26.41 2.25
N LEU A 190 -11.93 -25.86 1.68
CA LEU A 190 -11.53 -26.14 0.31
C LEU A 190 -10.96 -27.57 0.16
N GLU A 191 -10.39 -28.13 1.24
CA GLU A 191 -9.96 -29.53 1.29
C GLU A 191 -11.12 -30.48 1.56
N GLU A 192 -11.87 -30.23 2.65
CA GLU A 192 -13.00 -31.05 3.13
C GLU A 192 -14.04 -31.31 2.03
N LYS A 193 -14.27 -30.31 1.17
CA LYS A 193 -15.26 -30.35 0.09
C LYS A 193 -14.65 -30.53 -1.30
N ALA A 194 -13.39 -30.96 -1.40
CA ALA A 194 -12.85 -31.39 -2.67
C ALA A 194 -13.53 -32.71 -3.09
N THR A 195 -14.35 -32.67 -4.14
CA THR A 195 -15.00 -33.85 -4.73
C THR A 195 -14.16 -34.51 -5.82
N ASP A 196 -12.95 -33.99 -6.04
CA ASP A 196 -12.02 -34.32 -7.12
C ASP A 196 -10.58 -33.95 -6.71
N ASP A 197 -9.59 -34.36 -7.51
CA ASP A 197 -8.17 -34.05 -7.29
C ASP A 197 -7.80 -32.57 -7.47
N SER A 198 -8.77 -31.66 -7.67
CA SER A 198 -8.51 -30.23 -7.87
C SER A 198 -8.04 -29.51 -6.61
N GLY A 199 -8.29 -30.09 -5.42
CA GLY A 199 -7.79 -29.65 -4.11
C GLY A 199 -7.92 -28.14 -3.87
N LYS A 200 -6.86 -27.55 -3.29
CA LYS A 200 -6.79 -26.10 -3.01
C LYS A 200 -6.36 -25.28 -4.24
N PRO A 201 -6.89 -24.05 -4.41
CA PRO A 201 -6.45 -23.12 -5.44
C PRO A 201 -4.98 -22.71 -5.28
N ALA A 202 -4.33 -22.38 -6.40
CA ALA A 202 -3.03 -21.71 -6.40
C ALA A 202 -3.09 -20.38 -5.62
N TYR A 203 -1.96 -20.01 -5.01
CA TYR A 203 -1.79 -18.91 -4.04
C TYR A 203 -2.64 -17.64 -4.29
N PHE A 204 -2.62 -17.06 -5.49
CA PHE A 204 -3.38 -15.83 -5.77
C PHE A 204 -4.91 -16.04 -5.79
N ARG A 205 -5.39 -17.18 -6.30
CA ARG A 205 -6.82 -17.53 -6.27
C ARG A 205 -7.28 -17.77 -4.83
N PHE A 206 -6.48 -18.46 -4.02
CA PHE A 206 -6.77 -18.65 -2.60
C PHE A 206 -6.87 -17.31 -1.85
N LEU A 207 -5.90 -16.41 -2.03
CA LEU A 207 -5.93 -15.08 -1.40
C LEU A 207 -7.12 -14.22 -1.86
N THR A 208 -7.56 -14.38 -3.11
CA THR A 208 -8.76 -13.68 -3.62
C THR A 208 -10.03 -14.16 -2.92
N LEU A 209 -10.19 -15.48 -2.73
CA LEU A 209 -11.29 -16.07 -1.96
C LEU A 209 -11.25 -15.63 -0.49
N LEU A 210 -10.06 -15.61 0.12
CA LEU A 210 -9.84 -15.12 1.48
C LEU A 210 -10.24 -13.65 1.62
N GLY A 211 -9.87 -12.81 0.65
CA GLY A 211 -10.28 -11.40 0.58
C GLY A 211 -11.79 -11.24 0.59
N PHE A 212 -12.50 -11.93 -0.33
CA PHE A 212 -13.97 -11.90 -0.35
C PHE A 212 -14.59 -12.38 0.97
N LYS A 213 -14.07 -13.47 1.55
CA LYS A 213 -14.57 -14.00 2.82
C LYS A 213 -14.39 -13.02 4.00
N VAL A 214 -13.29 -12.27 4.01
CA VAL A 214 -13.03 -11.18 4.98
C VAL A 214 -13.98 -10.01 4.74
N PHE A 215 -14.13 -9.51 3.51
CA PHE A 215 -15.00 -8.37 3.21
C PHE A 215 -16.48 -8.66 3.52
N LEU A 216 -16.93 -9.90 3.25
CA LEU A 216 -18.28 -10.36 3.59
C LEU A 216 -18.53 -10.49 5.10
N GLU A 217 -17.51 -10.88 5.89
CA GLU A 217 -17.60 -10.94 7.35
C GLU A 217 -17.55 -9.56 8.00
N ALA A 218 -16.70 -8.68 7.48
CA ALA A 218 -16.58 -7.29 7.93
C ALA A 218 -17.80 -6.43 7.54
N GLY A 219 -18.59 -6.85 6.54
CA GLY A 219 -19.78 -6.11 6.08
C GLY A 219 -19.44 -4.76 5.45
N VAL A 220 -18.36 -4.68 4.67
CA VAL A 220 -17.90 -3.42 4.07
C VAL A 220 -18.89 -2.87 3.05
N ASP A 221 -18.97 -1.54 2.98
CA ASP A 221 -19.91 -0.82 2.10
C ASP A 221 -19.44 -0.81 0.64
N VAL A 222 -18.12 -0.83 0.44
CA VAL A 222 -17.45 -0.84 -0.88
C VAL A 222 -16.22 -1.75 -0.84
N VAL A 223 -15.97 -2.47 -1.94
CA VAL A 223 -14.71 -3.19 -2.16
C VAL A 223 -14.00 -2.61 -3.38
N VAL A 224 -12.81 -2.06 -3.16
CA VAL A 224 -11.90 -1.64 -4.23
C VAL A 224 -10.99 -2.84 -4.56
N LEU A 225 -11.17 -3.40 -5.75
CA LEU A 225 -10.61 -4.68 -6.16
C LEU A 225 -9.56 -4.48 -7.25
N GLU A 226 -8.27 -4.63 -6.92
CA GLU A 226 -7.19 -4.63 -7.90
C GLU A 226 -7.07 -5.99 -8.60
N VAL A 227 -7.04 -5.99 -9.93
CA VAL A 227 -6.68 -7.14 -10.76
C VAL A 227 -5.20 -7.51 -10.54
N GLY A 228 -4.91 -8.78 -10.30
CA GLY A 228 -3.54 -9.28 -10.18
C GLY A 228 -2.79 -9.23 -11.50
N LEU A 229 -3.26 -9.99 -12.50
CA LEU A 229 -2.63 -10.08 -13.82
C LEU A 229 -3.65 -10.11 -14.95
N GLY A 230 -3.40 -9.34 -16.01
CA GLY A 230 -4.29 -9.26 -17.17
C GLY A 230 -5.61 -8.60 -16.80
N GLY A 231 -6.67 -9.42 -16.73
CA GLY A 231 -8.03 -9.02 -16.34
C GLY A 231 -9.02 -10.12 -16.67
N ARG A 232 -9.06 -10.56 -17.94
CA ARG A 232 -10.01 -11.54 -18.46
C ARG A 232 -10.05 -12.84 -17.66
N LEU A 233 -8.89 -13.42 -17.33
CA LEU A 233 -8.78 -14.71 -16.64
C LEU A 233 -8.24 -14.60 -15.19
N ASP A 234 -8.20 -13.36 -14.67
CA ASP A 234 -7.77 -13.07 -13.31
C ASP A 234 -8.75 -13.63 -12.27
N ALA A 235 -8.25 -13.98 -11.08
CA ALA A 235 -9.07 -14.50 -9.99
C ALA A 235 -10.19 -13.52 -9.58
N THR A 236 -9.92 -12.22 -9.62
CA THR A 236 -10.87 -11.18 -9.23
C THR A 236 -12.06 -11.05 -10.19
N ASN A 237 -11.94 -11.56 -11.42
CA ASN A 237 -12.96 -11.38 -12.46
C ASN A 237 -14.21 -12.27 -12.29
N CYS A 238 -14.24 -13.14 -11.27
CA CYS A 238 -15.45 -13.88 -10.89
C CYS A 238 -16.57 -12.98 -10.35
N VAL A 239 -16.28 -11.73 -9.97
CA VAL A 239 -17.32 -10.73 -9.65
C VAL A 239 -18.10 -10.43 -10.93
N ARG A 240 -19.31 -10.98 -11.05
CA ARG A 240 -20.16 -10.86 -12.26
C ARG A 240 -20.72 -9.45 -12.46
N SER A 241 -21.00 -8.73 -11.37
CA SER A 241 -21.68 -7.42 -11.39
C SER A 241 -20.98 -6.36 -10.52
N PRO A 242 -19.76 -5.91 -10.89
CA PRO A 242 -19.17 -4.72 -10.28
C PRO A 242 -20.01 -3.48 -10.61
N VAL A 243 -19.93 -2.44 -9.77
CA VAL A 243 -20.69 -1.20 -9.94
C VAL A 243 -20.10 -0.33 -11.05
N VAL A 244 -18.77 -0.35 -11.17
CA VAL A 244 -17.96 0.40 -12.14
C VAL A 244 -16.60 -0.32 -12.33
N CYS A 245 -16.06 -0.26 -13.56
CA CYS A 245 -14.73 -0.79 -13.90
C CYS A 245 -13.75 0.33 -14.29
N GLY A 246 -12.46 0.15 -14.00
CA GLY A 246 -11.39 1.09 -14.34
C GLY A 246 -10.20 0.42 -15.04
N VAL A 247 -9.63 1.09 -16.04
CA VAL A 247 -8.37 0.69 -16.69
C VAL A 247 -7.36 1.83 -16.59
N SER A 248 -6.38 1.68 -15.70
CA SER A 248 -5.23 2.59 -15.58
C SER A 248 -4.23 2.39 -16.72
N SER A 249 -3.13 3.14 -16.74
CA SER A 249 -2.19 3.20 -17.88
C SER A 249 -1.75 1.83 -18.38
N LEU A 250 -1.81 1.67 -19.70
CA LEU A 250 -1.39 0.48 -20.44
C LEU A 250 0.04 0.64 -20.94
N GLY A 251 0.80 -0.44 -20.80
CA GLY A 251 2.19 -0.50 -21.21
C GLY A 251 2.66 -1.96 -21.28
N PHE A 252 3.82 -2.16 -21.89
CA PHE A 252 4.43 -3.47 -22.09
C PHE A 252 4.95 -4.05 -20.77
N ASP A 253 4.24 -5.05 -20.24
CA ASP A 253 4.64 -5.86 -19.09
C ASP A 253 3.94 -7.23 -19.19
N HIS A 254 4.59 -8.29 -18.70
CA HIS A 254 4.09 -9.66 -18.77
C HIS A 254 3.68 -10.13 -20.19
N MET A 255 4.44 -9.74 -21.23
CA MET A 255 4.11 -10.01 -22.64
C MET A 255 3.94 -11.51 -22.94
N GLU A 256 4.77 -12.37 -22.35
CA GLU A 256 4.67 -13.85 -22.40
C GLU A 256 3.31 -14.43 -21.94
N LEU A 257 2.49 -13.65 -21.24
CA LEU A 257 1.19 -14.06 -20.70
C LEU A 257 0.01 -13.24 -21.27
N LEU A 258 0.26 -12.01 -21.73
CA LEU A 258 -0.78 -11.04 -22.13
C LEU A 258 -0.75 -10.67 -23.63
N GLY A 259 0.24 -11.18 -24.38
CA GLY A 259 0.49 -10.81 -25.78
C GLY A 259 1.64 -9.81 -25.93
N HIS A 260 2.17 -9.73 -27.15
CA HIS A 260 3.37 -8.94 -27.47
C HIS A 260 3.03 -7.54 -28.02
N THR A 261 1.74 -7.20 -28.13
CA THR A 261 1.25 -5.91 -28.61
C THR A 261 0.35 -5.22 -27.58
N LEU A 262 0.30 -3.87 -27.57
CA LEU A 262 -0.61 -3.16 -26.67
C LEU A 262 -2.10 -3.50 -26.89
N PRO A 263 -2.61 -3.75 -28.12
CA PRO A 263 -3.99 -4.18 -28.34
C PRO A 263 -4.33 -5.52 -27.68
N GLU A 264 -3.40 -6.48 -27.65
CA GLU A 264 -3.60 -7.76 -26.93
C GLU A 264 -3.66 -7.53 -25.41
N ILE A 265 -2.69 -6.79 -24.88
CA ILE A 265 -2.59 -6.40 -23.47
C ILE A 265 -3.86 -5.62 -23.03
N ALA A 266 -4.39 -4.76 -23.90
CA ALA A 266 -5.61 -3.99 -23.71
C ALA A 266 -6.85 -4.90 -23.67
N ARG A 267 -7.00 -5.84 -24.61
CA ARG A 267 -8.11 -6.82 -24.63
C ARG A 267 -8.13 -7.68 -23.37
N GLU A 268 -6.96 -8.14 -22.90
CA GLU A 268 -6.86 -8.89 -21.65
C GLU A 268 -7.32 -8.07 -20.45
N LYS A 269 -6.92 -6.79 -20.35
CA LYS A 269 -7.30 -5.91 -19.24
C LYS A 269 -8.78 -5.50 -19.29
N ALA A 270 -9.30 -5.17 -20.47
CA ALA A 270 -10.72 -4.95 -20.72
C ALA A 270 -11.59 -6.23 -20.59
N GLY A 271 -10.97 -7.38 -20.29
CA GLY A 271 -11.68 -8.57 -19.86
C GLY A 271 -12.48 -8.41 -18.57
N ILE A 272 -12.24 -7.36 -17.78
CA ILE A 272 -13.07 -7.00 -16.61
C ILE A 272 -14.34 -6.24 -16.95
N PHE A 273 -14.53 -5.77 -18.18
CA PHE A 273 -15.76 -5.07 -18.57
C PHE A 273 -16.95 -6.03 -18.52
N LYS A 274 -18.08 -5.57 -17.97
CA LYS A 274 -19.34 -6.32 -17.85
C LYS A 274 -20.49 -5.54 -18.50
N PRO A 275 -21.53 -6.20 -19.03
CA PRO A 275 -22.64 -5.53 -19.70
C PRO A 275 -23.31 -4.49 -18.78
N ALA A 276 -23.64 -3.32 -19.33
CA ALA A 276 -24.26 -2.20 -18.60
C ALA A 276 -23.51 -1.67 -17.33
N VAL A 277 -22.25 -2.11 -17.11
CA VAL A 277 -21.38 -1.59 -16.04
C VAL A 277 -20.39 -0.59 -16.63
N PRO A 278 -20.49 0.72 -16.29
CA PRO A 278 -19.66 1.75 -16.92
C PRO A 278 -18.17 1.49 -16.66
N ALA A 279 -17.38 1.75 -17.69
CA ALA A 279 -15.93 1.63 -17.65
C ALA A 279 -15.27 3.01 -17.83
N PHE A 280 -14.17 3.23 -17.10
CA PHE A 280 -13.34 4.42 -17.23
C PHE A 280 -11.91 4.06 -17.61
N THR A 281 -11.27 4.88 -18.43
CA THR A 281 -9.84 4.76 -18.73
C THR A 281 -9.15 6.12 -18.75
N VAL A 282 -7.84 6.08 -18.51
CA VAL A 282 -6.92 7.21 -18.71
C VAL A 282 -6.54 7.31 -20.19
N PRO A 283 -5.96 8.44 -20.67
CA PRO A 283 -5.31 8.51 -21.97
C PRO A 283 -4.35 7.33 -22.20
N GLN A 284 -4.49 6.66 -23.35
CA GLN A 284 -3.65 5.54 -23.78
C GLN A 284 -3.02 5.86 -25.15
N ARG A 285 -2.11 5.00 -25.61
CA ARG A 285 -1.75 4.95 -27.04
C ARG A 285 -2.99 4.57 -27.86
N GLU A 286 -3.13 5.15 -29.05
CA GLU A 286 -4.32 5.06 -29.90
C GLU A 286 -4.78 3.61 -30.17
N ASP A 287 -3.85 2.72 -30.52
CA ASP A 287 -4.13 1.31 -30.78
C ASP A 287 -4.62 0.54 -29.54
N ALA A 288 -4.15 0.93 -28.36
CA ALA A 288 -4.61 0.40 -27.09
C ALA A 288 -5.99 0.95 -26.71
N ALA A 289 -6.23 2.25 -26.92
CA ALA A 289 -7.53 2.88 -26.70
C ALA A 289 -8.62 2.26 -27.60
N GLU A 290 -8.33 2.07 -28.88
CA GLU A 290 -9.21 1.41 -29.85
C GLU A 290 -9.55 -0.02 -29.41
N ALA A 291 -8.56 -0.80 -28.96
CA ALA A 291 -8.80 -2.14 -28.43
C ALA A 291 -9.68 -2.15 -27.16
N LEU A 292 -9.60 -1.13 -26.29
CA LEU A 292 -10.52 -0.95 -25.17
C LEU A 292 -11.94 -0.61 -25.65
N HIS A 293 -12.08 0.30 -26.62
CA HIS A 293 -13.38 0.69 -27.19
C HIS A 293 -14.08 -0.48 -27.90
N GLN A 294 -13.36 -1.24 -28.73
CA GLN A 294 -13.85 -2.46 -29.37
C GLN A 294 -14.37 -3.47 -28.33
N ARG A 295 -13.63 -3.65 -27.23
CA ARG A 295 -14.05 -4.57 -26.16
C ARG A 295 -15.26 -4.05 -25.39
N ALA A 296 -15.36 -2.75 -25.13
CA ALA A 296 -16.52 -2.15 -24.48
C ALA A 296 -17.79 -2.30 -25.35
N ALA A 297 -17.68 -2.03 -26.65
CA ALA A 297 -18.75 -2.23 -27.62
C ALA A 297 -19.20 -3.71 -27.69
N ALA A 298 -18.25 -4.64 -27.80
CA ALA A 298 -18.53 -6.08 -27.87
C ALA A 298 -19.17 -6.66 -26.59
N VAL A 299 -18.99 -5.99 -25.43
CA VAL A 299 -19.60 -6.36 -24.14
C VAL A 299 -20.93 -5.63 -23.90
N GLY A 300 -21.25 -4.59 -24.68
CA GLY A 300 -22.42 -3.74 -24.45
C GLY A 300 -22.27 -2.85 -23.22
N THR A 301 -21.15 -2.12 -23.12
CA THR A 301 -20.95 -1.11 -22.07
C THR A 301 -20.30 0.18 -22.58
N SER A 302 -20.49 1.27 -21.84
CA SER A 302 -19.84 2.55 -22.09
C SER A 302 -18.41 2.56 -21.56
N LEU A 303 -17.47 3.02 -22.39
CA LEU A 303 -16.11 3.35 -21.99
C LEU A 303 -15.91 4.86 -22.09
N SER A 304 -15.57 5.50 -20.98
CA SER A 304 -15.32 6.95 -20.91
C SER A 304 -13.83 7.23 -20.64
N LEU A 305 -13.27 8.16 -21.41
CA LEU A 305 -11.99 8.78 -21.08
C LEU A 305 -12.18 9.73 -19.89
N VAL A 306 -11.35 9.63 -18.86
CA VAL A 306 -11.43 10.53 -17.71
C VAL A 306 -10.95 11.94 -18.05
N ARG A 307 -11.49 12.95 -17.36
CA ARG A 307 -11.04 14.34 -17.52
C ARG A 307 -9.55 14.44 -17.14
N PRO A 308 -8.72 15.18 -17.89
CA PRO A 308 -7.37 15.52 -17.45
C PRO A 308 -7.41 16.18 -16.07
N TRP A 309 -6.42 15.91 -15.22
CA TRP A 309 -6.37 16.45 -13.85
C TRP A 309 -6.53 17.98 -13.80
N GLN A 310 -5.87 18.67 -14.73
CA GLN A 310 -5.91 20.13 -14.87
C GLN A 310 -7.28 20.68 -15.29
N ALA A 311 -8.18 19.84 -15.80
CA ALA A 311 -9.55 20.19 -16.19
C ALA A 311 -10.59 19.87 -15.10
N ILE A 312 -10.16 19.39 -13.93
CA ILE A 312 -11.01 19.19 -12.76
C ILE A 312 -10.93 20.45 -11.88
N GLN A 313 -12.07 21.09 -11.62
CA GLN A 313 -12.13 22.29 -10.78
C GLN A 313 -11.78 21.95 -9.33
N GLY A 314 -10.90 22.74 -8.71
CA GLY A 314 -10.34 22.49 -7.36
C GLY A 314 -9.15 21.52 -7.33
N ALA A 315 -8.80 20.87 -8.44
CA ALA A 315 -7.70 19.90 -8.47
C ALA A 315 -6.30 20.55 -8.52
N ALA A 316 -6.21 21.85 -8.87
CA ALA A 316 -4.96 22.61 -8.84
C ALA A 316 -4.50 22.92 -7.40
N ASP A 317 -5.44 23.03 -6.47
CA ASP A 317 -5.21 23.38 -5.07
C ASP A 317 -4.83 22.17 -4.20
N VAL A 318 -4.95 20.95 -4.75
CA VAL A 318 -4.67 19.69 -4.05
C VAL A 318 -3.26 19.19 -4.33
N THR A 319 -2.43 19.21 -3.29
CA THR A 319 -1.20 18.42 -3.27
C THR A 319 -1.55 16.96 -3.01
N LEU A 320 -1.28 16.07 -3.96
CA LEU A 320 -1.54 14.63 -3.82
C LEU A 320 -0.60 14.00 -2.78
N GLY A 321 -1.12 13.11 -1.94
CA GLY A 321 -0.33 12.36 -0.97
C GLY A 321 0.61 11.31 -1.60
N LEU A 322 0.35 10.91 -2.85
CA LEU A 322 1.28 10.12 -3.67
C LEU A 322 2.05 11.04 -4.61
N ALA A 323 3.39 10.98 -4.55
CA ALA A 323 4.26 11.90 -5.27
C ALA A 323 4.52 11.51 -6.74
N GLY A 324 4.81 12.54 -7.55
CA GLY A 324 5.17 12.44 -8.97
C GLY A 324 4.00 12.72 -9.94
N GLU A 325 4.29 13.41 -11.04
CA GLU A 325 3.25 13.89 -11.99
C GLU A 325 2.31 12.80 -12.53
N HIS A 326 2.84 11.59 -12.74
CA HIS A 326 2.06 10.42 -13.17
C HIS A 326 0.91 10.05 -12.21
N GLN A 327 0.97 10.45 -10.93
CA GLN A 327 -0.11 10.21 -9.97
C GLN A 327 -1.34 11.09 -10.22
N LYS A 328 -1.21 12.23 -10.91
CA LYS A 328 -2.36 13.06 -11.35
C LYS A 328 -3.29 12.30 -12.29
N LEU A 329 -2.73 11.41 -13.11
CA LEU A 329 -3.47 10.52 -14.00
C LEU A 329 -4.25 9.45 -13.22
N ASN A 330 -3.61 8.87 -12.19
CA ASN A 330 -4.24 7.90 -11.29
C ASN A 330 -5.34 8.56 -10.44
N ALA A 331 -5.13 9.81 -9.99
CA ALA A 331 -6.09 10.59 -9.23
C ALA A 331 -7.33 10.93 -10.07
N ALA A 332 -7.15 11.36 -11.33
CA ALA A 332 -8.27 11.58 -12.25
C ALA A 332 -9.11 10.31 -12.49
N LEU A 333 -8.47 9.14 -12.61
CA LEU A 333 -9.17 7.86 -12.69
C LEU A 333 -9.88 7.52 -11.37
N ALA A 334 -9.23 7.72 -10.23
CA ALA A 334 -9.81 7.45 -8.92
C ALA A 334 -11.07 8.30 -8.67
N VAL A 335 -11.03 9.60 -9.00
CA VAL A 335 -12.17 10.52 -8.86
C VAL A 335 -13.36 10.06 -9.70
N ALA A 336 -13.12 9.69 -10.96
CA ALA A 336 -14.17 9.17 -11.85
C ALA A 336 -14.79 7.86 -11.32
N LEU A 337 -13.96 6.93 -10.82
CA LEU A 337 -14.43 5.66 -10.26
C LEU A 337 -15.24 5.86 -8.97
N ALA A 338 -14.78 6.71 -8.05
CA ALA A 338 -15.48 6.98 -6.80
C ALA A 338 -16.84 7.68 -7.05
N GLY A 339 -16.87 8.72 -7.89
CA GLY A 339 -18.12 9.42 -8.22
C GLY A 339 -19.12 8.55 -8.98
N ALA A 340 -18.65 7.71 -9.91
CA ALA A 340 -19.50 6.75 -10.61
C ALA A 340 -20.03 5.64 -9.70
N TRP A 341 -19.26 5.24 -8.67
CA TRP A 341 -19.72 4.31 -7.65
C TRP A 341 -20.79 4.96 -6.75
N GLU A 342 -20.56 6.16 -6.22
CA GLU A 342 -21.55 6.86 -5.39
C GLU A 342 -22.87 7.11 -6.14
N GLY A 343 -22.81 7.46 -7.43
CA GLY A 343 -23.99 7.69 -8.26
C GLY A 343 -24.76 6.42 -8.68
N ARG A 344 -24.28 5.22 -8.36
CA ARG A 344 -24.87 3.92 -8.77
C ARG A 344 -25.05 2.91 -7.64
N SER A 345 -24.31 3.05 -6.55
CA SER A 345 -24.29 2.09 -5.45
C SER A 345 -25.51 2.25 -4.55
N ALA A 346 -26.28 1.16 -4.40
CA ALA A 346 -27.38 1.12 -3.43
C ALA A 346 -26.91 1.36 -1.99
N ALA A 347 -25.68 0.94 -1.65
CA ALA A 347 -25.07 1.22 -0.35
C ALA A 347 -24.77 2.72 -0.18
N ALA A 348 -24.26 3.39 -1.22
CA ALA A 348 -24.01 4.83 -1.17
C ALA A 348 -25.31 5.63 -0.95
N ALA A 349 -26.36 5.29 -1.70
CA ALA A 349 -27.68 5.88 -1.55
C ALA A 349 -28.31 5.63 -0.17
N ALA A 350 -28.14 4.43 0.41
CA ALA A 350 -28.68 4.09 1.72
C ALA A 350 -27.94 4.79 2.89
N LEU A 351 -26.62 4.97 2.78
CA LEU A 351 -25.77 5.45 3.88
C LEU A 351 -25.58 6.98 3.88
N GLN A 352 -25.44 7.58 2.69
CA GLN A 352 -25.11 9.01 2.54
C GLN A 352 -26.18 9.80 1.78
N GLY A 353 -27.14 9.13 1.11
CA GLY A 353 -28.32 9.74 0.50
C GLY A 353 -27.97 10.89 -0.45
N ALA A 354 -28.52 12.08 -0.15
CA ALA A 354 -28.29 13.30 -0.93
C ALA A 354 -26.79 13.63 -1.09
N ARG A 355 -25.95 13.41 -0.08
CA ARG A 355 -24.51 13.73 -0.15
C ARG A 355 -23.77 12.89 -1.19
N ALA A 356 -24.13 11.62 -1.33
CA ALA A 356 -23.57 10.76 -2.37
C ALA A 356 -23.98 11.23 -3.77
N ALA A 357 -25.24 11.63 -3.94
CA ALA A 357 -25.75 12.18 -5.20
C ALA A 357 -25.10 13.53 -5.54
N GLU A 358 -24.91 14.41 -4.55
CA GLU A 358 -24.21 15.70 -4.69
C GLU A 358 -22.75 15.52 -5.11
N ARG A 359 -22.00 14.61 -4.45
CA ARG A 359 -20.61 14.30 -4.84
C ARG A 359 -20.52 13.67 -6.23
N ALA A 360 -21.40 12.73 -6.55
CA ALA A 360 -21.47 12.13 -7.88
C ALA A 360 -21.80 13.17 -8.97
N ALA A 361 -22.72 14.11 -8.69
CA ALA A 361 -23.06 15.21 -9.58
C ALA A 361 -21.91 16.22 -9.75
N ALA A 362 -21.19 16.55 -8.67
CA ALA A 362 -20.00 17.39 -8.72
C ALA A 362 -18.91 16.76 -9.60
N VAL A 363 -18.59 15.47 -9.41
CA VAL A 363 -17.66 14.73 -10.27
C VAL A 363 -18.14 14.70 -11.73
N ALA A 364 -19.45 14.49 -11.96
CA ALA A 364 -20.03 14.52 -13.30
C ALA A 364 -19.94 15.92 -13.96
N ALA A 365 -20.02 17.00 -13.19
CA ALA A 365 -19.78 18.38 -13.63
C ALA A 365 -18.28 18.67 -13.89
N GLY A 366 -17.38 17.93 -13.26
CA GLY A 366 -15.92 18.12 -13.31
C GLY A 366 -15.37 18.92 -12.14
N GLN A 367 -16.06 18.91 -11.01
CA GLN A 367 -15.64 19.50 -9.75
C GLN A 367 -15.09 18.40 -8.83
N LEU A 368 -14.03 18.70 -8.08
CA LEU A 368 -13.49 17.80 -7.08
C LEU A 368 -14.24 18.00 -5.74
N PRO A 369 -14.94 16.98 -5.20
CA PRO A 369 -15.57 17.10 -3.88
C PRO A 369 -14.54 17.37 -2.77
N PRO A 370 -14.88 18.16 -1.72
CA PRO A 370 -13.96 18.45 -0.62
C PRO A 370 -13.43 17.20 0.10
N GLU A 371 -14.28 16.19 0.30
CA GLU A 371 -13.89 14.92 0.92
C GLU A 371 -12.94 14.12 0.01
N TYR A 372 -13.08 14.24 -1.31
CA TYR A 372 -12.21 13.61 -2.28
C TYR A 372 -10.85 14.33 -2.32
N ALA A 373 -10.84 15.67 -2.30
CA ALA A 373 -9.61 16.47 -2.18
C ALA A 373 -8.82 16.09 -0.91
N ALA A 374 -9.47 16.07 0.25
CA ALA A 374 -8.86 15.66 1.51
C ALA A 374 -8.40 14.18 1.48
N GLY A 375 -9.17 13.30 0.84
CA GLY A 375 -8.80 11.90 0.63
C GLY A 375 -7.55 11.74 -0.25
N LEU A 376 -7.44 12.47 -1.36
CA LEU A 376 -6.29 12.43 -2.26
C LEU A 376 -5.02 13.01 -1.61
N GLN A 377 -5.15 14.08 -0.83
CA GLN A 377 -4.04 14.65 -0.06
C GLN A 377 -3.55 13.70 1.04
N ALA A 378 -4.46 12.96 1.68
CA ALA A 378 -4.14 11.99 2.73
C ALA A 378 -3.94 10.55 2.23
N ALA A 379 -3.80 10.33 0.91
CA ALA A 379 -3.55 9.02 0.32
C ALA A 379 -2.08 8.63 0.46
N SER A 380 -1.80 7.44 0.98
CA SER A 380 -0.45 6.90 1.15
C SER A 380 -0.38 5.47 0.63
N TRP A 381 0.70 5.13 -0.08
CA TRP A 381 0.92 3.80 -0.63
C TRP A 381 2.41 3.45 -0.60
N PRO A 382 2.85 2.61 0.35
CA PRO A 382 4.26 2.32 0.58
C PRO A 382 5.02 1.88 -0.69
N GLY A 383 6.24 2.39 -0.85
CA GLY A 383 7.09 2.13 -2.00
C GLY A 383 6.58 2.67 -3.34
N ARG A 384 5.78 3.75 -3.36
CA ARG A 384 5.49 4.56 -4.56
C ARG A 384 5.86 6.01 -4.29
N GLY A 385 6.99 6.45 -4.85
CA GLY A 385 7.51 7.80 -4.61
C GLY A 385 7.59 8.18 -3.12
N GLN A 386 7.93 7.24 -2.25
CA GLN A 386 7.90 7.43 -0.79
C GLN A 386 9.26 7.95 -0.29
N ILE A 387 9.26 8.99 0.54
CA ILE A 387 10.48 9.48 1.21
C ILE A 387 10.46 9.03 2.67
N VAL A 388 11.59 8.51 3.16
CA VAL A 388 11.79 8.11 4.56
C VAL A 388 13.09 8.71 5.07
N HIS A 389 13.01 9.45 6.17
CA HIS A 389 14.18 10.03 6.83
C HIS A 389 14.67 9.09 7.94
N ASP A 390 15.97 8.81 7.99
CA ASP A 390 16.53 7.93 9.00
C ASP A 390 16.71 8.67 10.34
N ALA A 391 15.82 8.40 11.29
CA ALA A 391 15.84 9.03 12.61
C ALA A 391 17.13 8.77 13.40
N VAL A 392 17.86 7.68 13.13
CA VAL A 392 19.12 7.31 13.81
C VAL A 392 20.29 8.18 13.31
N ALA A 393 20.18 8.75 12.11
CA ALA A 393 21.21 9.62 11.53
C ALA A 393 21.12 11.09 12.03
N GLY A 394 20.01 11.48 12.66
CA GLY A 394 19.75 12.83 13.12
C GLY A 394 19.49 13.85 12.01
N ALA A 395 19.33 15.11 12.41
CA ALA A 395 19.12 16.27 11.53
C ALA A 395 20.20 17.34 11.77
N VAL A 396 20.39 18.24 10.80
CA VAL A 396 21.28 19.41 10.93
C VAL A 396 20.50 20.67 10.61
N THR A 397 20.48 21.62 11.55
CA THR A 397 20.06 23.00 11.28
C THR A 397 21.10 23.65 10.38
N PRO A 398 20.73 24.19 9.21
CA PRO A 398 21.62 25.03 8.42
C PRO A 398 22.20 26.17 9.28
N LEU A 399 23.51 26.37 9.24
CA LEU A 399 24.10 27.60 9.79
C LEU A 399 23.54 28.79 9.01
N ALA A 400 22.86 29.70 9.72
CA ALA A 400 22.46 30.99 9.17
C ALA A 400 23.68 31.66 8.53
N SER A 401 23.51 32.25 7.35
CA SER A 401 24.62 32.90 6.65
C SER A 401 25.25 33.96 7.56
N PRO A 402 26.60 34.04 7.64
CA PRO A 402 27.24 35.08 8.43
C PRO A 402 26.89 36.44 7.83
N ALA A 403 26.00 37.17 8.50
CA ALA A 403 25.75 38.57 8.20
C ALA A 403 27.09 39.32 8.27
N ALA A 404 27.36 40.16 7.28
CA ALA A 404 28.67 40.76 7.08
C ALA A 404 29.14 41.50 8.35
N ALA A 405 30.33 41.14 8.83
CA ALA A 405 30.91 41.75 10.01
C ALA A 405 31.33 43.21 9.71
N GLY A 406 30.60 44.17 10.31
CA GLY A 406 31.10 45.52 10.57
C GLY A 406 30.36 46.66 9.87
N THR A 407 29.50 47.36 10.61
CA THR A 407 29.83 48.69 11.17
C THR A 407 28.79 49.15 12.20
N ASN A 408 29.16 50.11 13.05
CA ASN A 408 28.47 50.46 14.30
C ASN A 408 27.19 51.29 14.11
N GLY A 409 26.23 51.23 15.05
CA GLY A 409 25.40 52.40 15.36
C GLY A 409 23.97 52.18 15.89
N THR A 410 23.83 52.13 17.22
CA THR A 410 22.71 52.67 18.03
C THR A 410 21.24 52.22 17.86
N ALA A 411 20.67 51.85 19.01
CA ALA A 411 19.30 52.11 19.48
C ALA A 411 18.09 51.36 18.87
N ALA A 412 17.73 50.27 19.56
CA ALA A 412 16.38 49.88 20.01
C ALA A 412 15.15 50.27 19.17
N GLU A 413 14.50 49.25 18.61
CA GLU A 413 13.03 49.15 18.52
C GLU A 413 12.61 47.68 18.63
N GLU A 414 11.74 47.34 19.57
CA GLU A 414 11.20 45.99 19.74
C GLU A 414 10.06 45.77 18.73
N GLN A 415 10.34 45.01 17.66
CA GLN A 415 9.30 44.42 16.82
C GLN A 415 9.33 42.90 16.97
N GLN A 416 8.17 42.32 17.31
CA GLN A 416 7.95 40.87 17.34
C GLN A 416 7.92 40.32 15.92
N GLY A 417 9.11 40.08 15.36
CA GLY A 417 9.27 39.30 14.14
C GLY A 417 9.06 37.82 14.45
N GLN A 418 8.24 37.15 13.64
CA GLN A 418 8.22 35.69 13.62
C GLN A 418 9.58 35.20 13.09
N GLU A 419 10.43 34.70 13.98
CA GLU A 419 11.62 33.96 13.57
C GLU A 419 11.15 32.73 12.79
N ALA A 420 11.52 32.67 11.50
CA ALA A 420 11.29 31.49 10.70
C ALA A 420 12.20 30.38 11.26
N GLU A 421 11.62 29.41 11.96
CA GLU A 421 12.33 28.22 12.42
C GLU A 421 13.04 27.58 11.22
N SER A 422 14.38 27.57 11.27
CA SER A 422 15.18 26.96 10.22
C SER A 422 15.00 25.44 10.28
N GLU A 423 14.10 24.90 9.45
CA GLU A 423 13.77 23.47 9.42
C GLU A 423 15.05 22.62 9.35
N ALA A 424 15.26 21.80 10.38
CA ALA A 424 16.46 20.97 10.48
C ALA A 424 16.45 19.89 9.39
N LEU A 425 17.47 19.89 8.52
CA LEU A 425 17.51 19.01 7.37
C LEU A 425 17.93 17.58 7.77
N PRO A 426 17.19 16.54 7.33
CA PRO A 426 17.54 15.15 7.63
C PRO A 426 18.83 14.74 6.91
N ARG A 427 19.77 14.16 7.68
CA ARG A 427 21.12 13.85 7.21
C ARG A 427 21.20 12.61 6.31
N LEU A 428 20.31 11.64 6.51
CA LEU A 428 20.17 10.44 5.69
C LEU A 428 18.70 10.30 5.30
N SER A 429 18.42 10.31 4.00
CA SER A 429 17.06 10.21 3.46
C SER A 429 17.01 9.16 2.35
N PHE A 430 16.03 8.27 2.43
CA PHE A 430 15.75 7.22 1.46
C PHE A 430 14.55 7.61 0.59
N TYR A 431 14.69 7.41 -0.70
CA TYR A 431 13.71 7.73 -1.74
C TYR A 431 13.32 6.41 -2.39
N LEU A 432 12.14 5.90 -2.05
CA LEU A 432 11.71 4.52 -2.25
C LEU A 432 10.67 4.42 -3.36
N ASP A 433 10.97 3.69 -4.42
CA ASP A 433 9.99 3.40 -5.47
C ASP A 433 10.17 2.00 -6.08
N GLY A 434 9.06 1.27 -6.22
CA GLY A 434 9.01 -0.10 -6.73
C GLY A 434 9.10 -0.26 -8.25
N ALA A 435 9.64 0.70 -8.99
CA ALA A 435 9.80 0.63 -10.45
C ALA A 435 10.58 -0.63 -10.91
N HIS A 436 10.12 -1.23 -12.02
CA HIS A 436 10.62 -2.52 -12.53
C HIS A 436 10.34 -2.75 -14.03
N THR A 437 10.02 -1.69 -14.79
CA THR A 437 10.00 -1.66 -16.26
C THR A 437 10.57 -0.32 -16.74
N ALA A 438 11.11 -0.28 -17.96
CA ALA A 438 11.77 0.90 -18.55
C ALA A 438 11.04 2.23 -18.30
N GLU A 439 9.74 2.29 -18.64
CA GLU A 439 8.87 3.45 -18.42
C GLU A 439 8.79 3.87 -16.94
N SER A 440 8.59 2.91 -16.03
CA SER A 440 8.54 3.18 -14.58
C SER A 440 9.90 3.61 -14.02
N MET A 441 11.02 3.13 -14.60
CA MET A 441 12.36 3.52 -14.18
C MET A 441 12.65 4.99 -14.56
N ALA A 442 12.27 5.43 -15.76
CA ALA A 442 12.34 6.83 -16.14
C ALA A 442 11.41 7.72 -15.29
N THR A 443 10.19 7.25 -15.02
CA THR A 443 9.22 7.94 -14.13
C THR A 443 9.76 8.10 -12.70
N CYS A 444 10.39 7.06 -12.17
CA CYS A 444 11.06 7.04 -10.87
C CYS A 444 12.24 8.03 -10.84
N ALA A 445 13.07 8.08 -11.89
CA ALA A 445 14.14 9.07 -12.02
C ALA A 445 13.63 10.52 -12.05
N HIS A 446 12.54 10.80 -12.78
CA HIS A 446 11.93 12.13 -12.82
C HIS A 446 11.39 12.55 -11.44
N TRP A 447 10.62 11.68 -10.78
CA TRP A 447 10.15 11.92 -9.41
C TRP A 447 11.31 12.17 -8.44
N PHE A 448 12.36 11.34 -8.48
CA PHE A 448 13.54 11.52 -7.63
C PHE A 448 14.22 12.86 -7.90
N ALA A 449 14.37 13.25 -9.17
CA ALA A 449 14.95 14.53 -9.55
C ALA A 449 14.15 15.73 -8.99
N ASP A 450 12.83 15.68 -9.09
CA ASP A 450 11.94 16.73 -8.55
C ASP A 450 12.05 16.78 -7.01
N ALA A 451 12.06 15.62 -6.36
CA ALA A 451 12.13 15.48 -4.91
C ALA A 451 13.51 15.81 -4.29
N VAL A 452 14.59 15.88 -5.09
CA VAL A 452 15.92 16.35 -4.64
C VAL A 452 16.31 17.73 -5.17
N GLY A 453 15.56 18.28 -6.13
CA GLY A 453 15.85 19.54 -6.84
C GLY A 453 15.18 20.78 -6.25
N GLY A 454 14.02 20.62 -5.61
CA GLY A 454 13.23 21.75 -5.08
C GLY A 454 12.47 22.53 -6.16
N PRO A 455 11.63 23.52 -5.77
CA PRO A 455 10.84 24.31 -6.71
C PRO A 455 11.74 25.17 -7.62
N GLN A 456 11.30 25.35 -8.87
CA GLN A 456 12.08 25.89 -10.00
C GLN A 456 12.91 27.14 -9.66
N GLN A 457 14.24 26.98 -9.59
CA GLN A 457 15.17 28.08 -9.89
C GLN A 457 15.44 28.10 -11.41
N PRO A 458 15.50 29.29 -12.05
CA PRO A 458 15.73 29.39 -13.49
C PRO A 458 17.09 28.81 -13.89
N ALA A 459 17.16 28.26 -15.11
CA ALA A 459 18.18 27.31 -15.58
C ALA A 459 19.64 27.81 -15.71
N ALA A 460 19.99 28.95 -15.11
CA ALA A 460 21.32 29.56 -15.22
C ALA A 460 22.38 29.01 -14.23
N ALA A 461 22.02 28.15 -13.28
CA ALA A 461 22.89 27.72 -12.18
C ALA A 461 23.15 26.20 -12.08
N ALA A 462 22.71 25.39 -13.05
CA ALA A 462 22.68 23.92 -12.99
C ALA A 462 24.05 23.20 -13.15
N GLY A 463 25.17 23.88 -12.85
CA GLY A 463 26.54 23.41 -13.17
C GLY A 463 27.50 23.28 -11.99
N SER A 464 27.05 23.53 -10.74
CA SER A 464 27.91 23.44 -9.56
C SER A 464 27.37 22.44 -8.54
N ALA A 465 28.27 21.84 -7.76
CA ALA A 465 27.87 21.18 -6.53
C ALA A 465 27.27 22.26 -5.62
N GLN A 466 25.96 22.21 -5.38
CA GLN A 466 25.30 23.13 -4.46
C GLN A 466 25.79 22.87 -3.04
N ALA A 467 26.84 23.60 -2.65
CA ALA A 467 27.05 23.96 -1.27
C ALA A 467 25.82 24.77 -0.83
N GLN A 468 24.87 24.08 -0.20
CA GLN A 468 23.73 24.71 0.45
C GLN A 468 24.27 25.68 1.52
N PRO A 469 23.62 26.83 1.75
CA PRO A 469 24.03 27.75 2.82
C PRO A 469 24.09 26.97 4.14
N GLY A 470 25.28 26.95 4.76
CA GLY A 470 25.57 26.14 5.95
C GLY A 470 26.63 25.04 5.77
N GLY A 471 27.23 24.86 4.59
CA GLY A 471 28.44 24.04 4.40
C GLY A 471 28.23 22.52 4.31
N LEU A 472 26.99 22.07 4.10
CA LEU A 472 26.67 20.66 3.90
C LEU A 472 27.07 20.15 2.51
N VAL A 473 27.75 19.01 2.46
CA VAL A 473 28.06 18.25 1.24
C VAL A 473 26.97 17.20 1.04
N THR A 474 26.17 17.33 -0.03
CA THR A 474 25.15 16.34 -0.37
C THR A 474 25.70 15.31 -1.37
N GLN A 475 25.67 14.03 -1.00
CA GLN A 475 25.92 12.92 -1.92
C GLN A 475 24.64 12.14 -2.22
N ARG A 476 24.49 11.74 -3.47
CA ARG A 476 23.37 10.93 -3.96
C ARG A 476 23.82 9.51 -4.27
N VAL A 477 23.16 8.53 -3.68
CA VAL A 477 23.48 7.12 -3.78
C VAL A 477 22.33 6.40 -4.49
N LEU A 478 22.64 5.52 -5.44
CA LEU A 478 21.68 4.54 -5.96
C LEU A 478 21.84 3.24 -5.18
N LEU A 479 20.74 2.68 -4.68
CA LEU A 479 20.65 1.35 -4.10
C LEU A 479 19.71 0.53 -4.99
N PHE A 480 20.26 -0.44 -5.73
CA PHE A 480 19.55 -1.11 -6.81
C PHE A 480 19.62 -2.64 -6.73
N ASN A 481 18.51 -3.27 -7.03
CA ASN A 481 18.43 -4.69 -7.36
C ASN A 481 17.22 -4.94 -8.26
N CYS A 482 17.30 -5.91 -9.16
CA CYS A 482 16.14 -6.45 -9.88
C CYS A 482 16.16 -7.98 -9.84
N MET A 483 15.03 -8.61 -10.16
CA MET A 483 14.93 -10.07 -10.25
C MET A 483 15.64 -10.60 -11.51
N GLN A 484 16.06 -11.87 -11.50
CA GLN A 484 16.83 -12.48 -12.59
C GLN A 484 16.05 -12.65 -13.90
N GLU A 485 14.71 -12.68 -13.85
CA GLU A 485 13.84 -12.76 -15.03
C GLU A 485 13.62 -11.38 -15.69
N ARG A 486 14.25 -10.32 -15.18
CA ARG A 486 14.24 -8.98 -15.76
C ARG A 486 15.62 -8.65 -16.32
N ASP A 487 15.65 -8.16 -17.56
CA ASP A 487 16.86 -7.63 -18.16
C ASP A 487 17.27 -6.31 -17.44
N PRO A 488 18.45 -6.27 -16.78
CA PRO A 488 18.91 -5.08 -16.07
C PRO A 488 19.25 -3.91 -16.99
N GLN A 489 19.61 -4.13 -18.26
CA GLN A 489 19.89 -3.04 -19.20
C GLN A 489 18.62 -2.24 -19.49
N ASN A 490 17.51 -2.94 -19.70
CA ASN A 490 16.17 -2.36 -19.86
C ASN A 490 15.63 -1.62 -18.62
N LEU A 491 16.31 -1.68 -17.47
CA LEU A 491 15.96 -0.93 -16.25
C LEU A 491 16.96 0.19 -15.94
N LEU A 492 18.25 -0.11 -15.97
CA LEU A 492 19.32 0.83 -15.60
C LEU A 492 19.57 1.88 -16.69
N GLN A 493 19.44 1.54 -17.97
CA GLN A 493 19.65 2.51 -19.06
C GLN A 493 18.59 3.63 -19.07
N PRO A 494 17.27 3.36 -18.97
CA PRO A 494 16.25 4.41 -18.83
C PRO A 494 16.42 5.24 -17.55
N LEU A 495 16.75 4.61 -16.42
CA LEU A 495 17.04 5.31 -15.16
C LEU A 495 18.20 6.30 -15.33
N ALA A 496 19.35 5.83 -15.83
CA ALA A 496 20.55 6.64 -16.01
C ALA A 496 20.35 7.75 -17.06
N HIS A 497 19.53 7.51 -18.09
CA HIS A 497 19.18 8.52 -19.08
C HIS A 497 18.35 9.65 -18.47
N ALA A 498 17.20 9.33 -17.86
CA ALA A 498 16.30 10.30 -17.25
C ALA A 498 16.98 11.11 -16.12
N LEU A 499 17.85 10.49 -15.32
CA LEU A 499 18.64 11.21 -14.32
C LEU A 499 19.59 12.24 -14.95
N ARG A 500 20.24 11.93 -16.09
CA ARG A 500 21.10 12.88 -16.81
C ARG A 500 20.32 14.02 -17.46
N GLU A 501 19.15 13.73 -18.04
CA GLU A 501 18.25 14.75 -18.62
C GLU A 501 17.79 15.77 -17.57
N ARG A 502 17.67 15.36 -16.30
CA ARG A 502 17.37 16.23 -15.15
C ARG A 502 18.62 16.73 -14.41
N HIS A 503 19.83 16.54 -14.97
CA HIS A 503 21.12 16.90 -14.38
C HIS A 503 21.40 16.34 -12.96
N ILE A 504 20.79 15.19 -12.62
CA ILE A 504 20.97 14.51 -11.33
C ILE A 504 22.14 13.51 -11.41
N GLY A 505 23.28 13.89 -10.85
CA GLY A 505 24.39 12.97 -10.65
C GLY A 505 24.15 11.95 -9.53
N ILE A 506 24.35 10.67 -9.84
CA ILE A 506 24.57 9.59 -8.86
C ILE A 506 26.08 9.50 -8.59
N HIS A 507 26.46 9.47 -7.32
CA HIS A 507 27.85 9.53 -6.87
C HIS A 507 28.39 8.12 -6.64
N HIS A 508 27.55 7.27 -6.02
CA HIS A 508 27.84 5.86 -5.75
C HIS A 508 26.61 5.00 -6.09
N ALA A 509 26.82 3.84 -6.72
CA ALA A 509 25.78 2.85 -6.97
C ALA A 509 26.08 1.54 -6.22
N LEU A 510 25.12 1.08 -5.42
CA LEU A 510 25.23 -0.07 -4.54
C LEU A 510 24.27 -1.17 -5.02
N PHE A 511 24.83 -2.35 -5.30
CA PHE A 511 24.09 -3.52 -5.76
C PHE A 511 24.04 -4.55 -4.64
N VAL A 512 22.83 -4.87 -4.18
CA VAL A 512 22.60 -5.58 -2.92
C VAL A 512 21.51 -6.64 -3.11
N PRO A 513 21.68 -7.88 -2.64
CA PRO A 513 20.61 -8.86 -2.70
C PRO A 513 19.43 -8.42 -1.80
N PRO A 514 18.18 -8.77 -2.15
CA PRO A 514 17.05 -8.57 -1.25
C PRO A 514 17.06 -9.68 -0.19
N ASP A 515 16.56 -9.36 1.01
CA ASP A 515 16.47 -10.33 2.11
C ASP A 515 15.20 -11.21 1.93
N SER A 516 14.19 -10.72 1.22
CA SER A 516 12.95 -11.46 0.87
C SER A 516 12.77 -11.68 -0.63
N THR A 517 11.93 -12.66 -0.98
CA THR A 517 11.43 -12.85 -2.34
C THR A 517 9.95 -13.21 -2.31
N TYR A 518 9.23 -12.93 -3.40
CA TYR A 518 7.77 -13.16 -3.53
C TYR A 518 7.28 -14.55 -3.07
N MET A 519 8.12 -15.56 -3.28
CA MET A 519 7.80 -16.97 -3.05
C MET A 519 8.34 -17.51 -1.72
N LYS A 520 9.14 -16.73 -0.97
CA LYS A 520 9.65 -17.08 0.35
C LYS A 520 8.85 -16.33 1.42
N LEU A 521 7.83 -16.97 1.97
CA LEU A 521 7.01 -16.44 3.06
C LEU A 521 7.60 -16.75 4.46
N GLY A 522 8.91 -16.97 4.57
CA GLY A 522 9.58 -17.31 5.83
C GLY A 522 11.10 -17.16 5.77
N ALA A 523 11.74 -17.10 6.95
CA ALA A 523 13.18 -16.88 7.09
C ALA A 523 13.99 -18.16 6.78
N GLY A 524 14.74 -18.14 5.67
CA GLY A 524 15.61 -19.24 5.25
C GLY A 524 16.86 -18.72 4.54
N GLY A 525 17.93 -18.55 5.32
CA GLY A 525 19.21 -17.96 4.91
C GLY A 525 20.23 -18.98 4.43
N GLU A 526 20.33 -19.16 3.12
CA GLU A 526 21.54 -19.64 2.46
C GLU A 526 22.47 -18.44 2.20
N PRO A 527 23.82 -18.59 2.24
CA PRO A 527 24.73 -17.50 1.92
C PRO A 527 24.54 -17.05 0.46
N ALA A 528 24.26 -15.75 0.28
CA ALA A 528 23.87 -15.21 -1.03
C ALA A 528 24.99 -15.32 -2.07
N ASN A 529 24.71 -16.00 -3.19
CA ASN A 529 25.55 -15.95 -4.38
C ASN A 529 25.43 -14.57 -5.05
N LEU A 530 26.46 -13.74 -4.88
CA LEU A 530 26.48 -12.34 -5.34
C LEU A 530 26.78 -12.17 -6.84
N SER A 531 26.91 -13.26 -7.61
CA SER A 531 27.22 -13.19 -9.05
C SER A 531 26.22 -12.32 -9.83
N TRP A 532 24.94 -12.35 -9.44
CA TRP A 532 23.91 -11.50 -10.02
C TRP A 532 24.17 -10.01 -9.76
N GLN A 533 24.46 -9.62 -8.52
CA GLN A 533 24.78 -8.23 -8.18
C GLN A 533 26.06 -7.74 -8.88
N HIS A 534 27.04 -8.61 -9.13
CA HIS A 534 28.20 -8.27 -9.98
C HIS A 534 27.80 -8.02 -11.44
N SER A 535 26.87 -8.78 -12.01
CA SER A 535 26.31 -8.49 -13.34
C SER A 535 25.55 -7.16 -13.39
N LEU A 536 24.71 -6.87 -12.37
CA LEU A 536 24.01 -5.58 -12.27
C LEU A 536 24.99 -4.39 -12.23
N ARG A 537 26.08 -4.52 -11.46
CA ARG A 537 27.17 -3.54 -11.41
C ARG A 537 27.82 -3.31 -12.78
N SER A 538 28.17 -4.39 -13.48
CA SER A 538 28.79 -4.31 -14.81
C SER A 538 27.90 -3.57 -15.82
N VAL A 539 26.60 -3.84 -15.81
CA VAL A 539 25.62 -3.14 -16.66
C VAL A 539 25.57 -1.65 -16.32
N TRP A 540 25.50 -1.28 -15.04
CA TRP A 540 25.52 0.13 -14.63
C TRP A 540 26.77 0.88 -15.09
N GLU A 541 27.95 0.29 -14.91
CA GLU A 541 29.23 0.83 -15.38
C GLU A 541 29.21 1.02 -16.92
N GLY A 542 28.70 0.02 -17.66
CA GLY A 542 28.52 0.08 -19.11
C GLY A 542 27.53 1.15 -19.60
N THR A 543 26.50 1.52 -18.81
CA THR A 543 25.59 2.62 -19.18
C THR A 543 26.23 4.00 -19.08
N GLY A 544 27.46 4.12 -18.57
CA GLY A 544 28.10 5.40 -18.22
C GLY A 544 27.50 6.04 -16.96
N GLY A 545 26.98 5.24 -16.03
CA GLY A 545 26.35 5.72 -14.79
C GLY A 545 27.32 6.41 -13.83
N SER A 546 28.63 6.22 -14.03
CA SER A 546 29.74 6.94 -13.40
C SER A 546 30.07 8.23 -14.15
N SER A 547 30.07 9.38 -13.47
CA SER A 547 30.39 10.70 -14.04
C SER A 547 31.90 10.95 -14.28
N SER A 548 32.54 10.13 -15.12
CA SER A 548 33.86 10.32 -15.76
C SER A 548 34.15 9.11 -16.66
N SER A 549 34.79 9.19 -17.83
CA SER A 549 35.45 10.28 -18.56
C SER A 549 35.63 9.83 -20.02
N SER A 550 35.70 10.76 -20.98
CA SER A 550 35.89 10.42 -22.40
C SER A 550 37.27 9.81 -22.69
N SER A 551 37.31 8.49 -22.93
CA SER A 551 38.45 7.81 -23.54
C SER A 551 38.24 7.65 -25.03
N SER A 552 39.15 8.20 -25.82
CA SER A 552 39.16 8.14 -27.28
C SER A 552 39.39 6.71 -27.79
N ILE A 553 38.43 6.15 -28.53
CA ILE A 553 38.68 4.96 -29.36
C ILE A 553 39.27 5.43 -30.69
N GLY A 554 40.45 4.93 -31.02
CA GLY A 554 41.16 5.26 -32.25
C GLY A 554 40.44 4.74 -33.51
N SER A 555 40.51 5.52 -34.58
CA SER A 555 39.91 5.24 -35.88
C SER A 555 40.68 4.21 -36.70
N SER A 556 39.97 3.29 -37.38
CA SER A 556 40.44 2.70 -38.64
C SER A 556 39.27 2.35 -39.57
N HIS A 557 39.24 3.04 -40.72
CA HIS A 557 38.40 2.81 -41.91
C HIS A 557 36.86 2.94 -41.73
N GLY A 558 36.10 3.66 -42.55
CA GLY A 558 36.45 4.48 -43.71
C GLY A 558 35.54 4.20 -44.92
N ILE A 559 34.48 4.99 -45.10
CA ILE A 559 33.73 5.22 -46.36
C ILE A 559 33.00 6.58 -46.20
N SER A 560 32.86 7.32 -47.30
CA SER A 560 32.46 8.73 -47.30
C SER A 560 31.07 8.95 -47.88
N SER A 561 30.24 9.81 -47.27
CA SER A 561 29.16 10.51 -47.97
C SER A 561 28.74 11.83 -47.29
N ASN A 562 28.60 12.85 -48.14
CA ASN A 562 28.25 14.26 -47.93
C ASN A 562 27.33 14.66 -46.75
N GLY A 563 27.82 15.60 -45.94
CA GLY A 563 27.38 17.00 -46.04
C GLY A 563 25.97 17.37 -45.55
N SER A 564 25.83 17.62 -44.25
CA SER A 564 24.84 18.56 -43.69
C SER A 564 25.44 19.29 -42.49
N ALA A 565 25.25 20.61 -42.41
CA ALA A 565 25.89 21.44 -41.39
C ALA A 565 25.17 21.34 -40.04
N ALA A 566 25.74 20.59 -39.10
CA ALA A 566 25.24 20.52 -37.74
C ALA A 566 25.64 21.76 -36.91
N ALA A 567 24.68 22.30 -36.16
CA ALA A 567 24.92 23.38 -35.20
C ALA A 567 25.96 22.98 -34.13
N PRO A 568 26.71 23.94 -33.55
CA PRO A 568 27.74 23.62 -32.56
C PRO A 568 27.14 22.92 -31.34
N ARG A 569 27.56 21.67 -31.10
CA ARG A 569 27.30 20.98 -29.82
C ARG A 569 27.86 21.84 -28.69
N ALA A 570 26.99 22.25 -27.77
CA ALA A 570 27.44 22.83 -26.51
C ALA A 570 28.41 21.86 -25.82
N ALA A 571 29.55 22.38 -25.37
CA ALA A 571 30.55 21.56 -24.70
C ALA A 571 29.94 20.94 -23.43
N ALA A 572 30.18 19.64 -23.21
CA ALA A 572 29.78 19.01 -21.97
C ALA A 572 30.50 19.70 -20.80
N PRO A 573 29.81 20.02 -19.69
CA PRO A 573 30.46 20.61 -18.53
C PRO A 573 31.56 19.68 -17.99
N PRO A 574 32.66 20.22 -17.44
CA PRO A 574 33.76 19.40 -16.94
C PRO A 574 33.28 18.45 -15.83
N PRO A 575 33.82 17.22 -15.75
CA PRO A 575 33.41 16.27 -14.72
C PRO A 575 33.81 16.78 -13.34
N LEU A 576 32.81 17.18 -12.54
CA LEU A 576 33.00 17.57 -11.15
C LEU A 576 33.55 16.39 -10.34
N THR A 577 34.83 16.46 -9.99
CA THR A 577 35.49 15.50 -9.10
C THR A 577 35.07 15.76 -7.66
N LEU A 578 33.90 15.24 -7.29
CA LEU A 578 33.46 15.21 -5.91
C LEU A 578 34.28 14.20 -5.09
N PRO A 579 34.52 14.47 -3.80
CA PRO A 579 35.27 13.55 -2.95
C PRO A 579 34.54 12.20 -2.87
N PRO A 580 35.26 11.07 -2.82
CA PRO A 580 34.65 9.77 -2.56
C PRO A 580 33.94 9.77 -1.21
N LEU A 581 33.03 8.82 -1.00
CA LEU A 581 32.52 8.50 0.35
C LEU A 581 33.69 8.35 1.34
N PRO A 582 33.55 8.86 2.58
CA PRO A 582 34.62 8.79 3.57
C PRO A 582 35.04 7.34 3.81
N ALA A 583 36.34 7.13 4.02
CA ALA A 583 36.90 5.83 4.36
C ALA A 583 36.53 5.48 5.82
N VAL A 584 35.41 4.77 5.98
CA VAL A 584 34.83 4.31 7.24
C VAL A 584 35.32 2.90 7.55
N ALA A 585 35.98 2.72 8.69
CA ALA A 585 36.44 1.41 9.12
C ALA A 585 35.27 0.39 9.18
N ALA A 586 35.48 -0.78 8.58
CA ALA A 586 34.48 -1.85 8.59
C ALA A 586 34.13 -2.26 10.04
N PRO A 587 32.84 -2.50 10.36
CA PRO A 587 32.45 -2.93 11.71
C PRO A 587 33.28 -4.10 12.26
N ALA A 588 33.73 -3.96 13.51
CA ALA A 588 34.31 -5.07 14.26
C ALA A 588 33.29 -6.22 14.33
N GLY A 589 33.73 -7.44 13.99
CA GLY A 589 32.88 -8.62 13.92
C GLY A 589 32.17 -8.87 12.58
N LEU A 590 32.36 -8.03 11.55
CA LEU A 590 31.89 -8.38 10.20
C LEU A 590 32.57 -9.64 9.64
N PRO A 591 31.85 -10.47 8.85
CA PRO A 591 32.47 -11.46 7.99
C PRO A 591 33.51 -10.83 7.06
N GLN A 592 34.65 -11.50 6.86
CA GLN A 592 35.78 -10.98 6.08
C GLN A 592 35.37 -10.53 4.67
N ALA A 593 34.48 -11.29 4.00
CA ALA A 593 33.95 -10.93 2.68
C ALA A 593 33.18 -9.60 2.68
N ALA A 594 32.43 -9.31 3.75
CA ALA A 594 31.71 -8.05 3.91
C ALA A 594 32.67 -6.87 4.16
N ALA A 595 33.71 -7.08 4.96
CA ALA A 595 34.75 -6.07 5.19
C ALA A 595 35.52 -5.74 3.89
N VAL A 596 35.85 -6.75 3.07
CA VAL A 596 36.47 -6.56 1.74
C VAL A 596 35.55 -5.82 0.77
N ALA A 597 34.26 -6.17 0.75
CA ALA A 597 33.26 -5.47 -0.07
C ALA A 597 33.12 -3.99 0.30
N LEU A 598 33.07 -3.67 1.60
CA LEU A 598 33.05 -2.30 2.10
C LEU A 598 34.35 -1.54 1.79
N ALA A 599 35.52 -2.17 1.92
CA ALA A 599 36.79 -1.56 1.53
C ALA A 599 36.83 -1.24 0.02
N SER A 600 36.27 -2.11 -0.83
CA SER A 600 36.12 -1.85 -2.27
C SER A 600 35.17 -0.69 -2.57
N ALA A 601 34.09 -0.54 -1.79
CA ALA A 601 33.15 0.59 -1.91
C ALA A 601 33.77 1.94 -1.53
N GLN A 602 34.85 1.94 -0.75
CA GLN A 602 35.55 3.13 -0.24
C GLN A 602 36.85 3.44 -0.98
N GLY A 603 37.24 2.62 -1.96
CA GLY A 603 38.48 2.82 -2.72
C GLY A 603 38.50 4.17 -3.47
N PRO A 604 39.67 4.83 -3.63
CA PRO A 604 39.77 6.08 -4.39
C PRO A 604 39.20 5.95 -5.80
N GLY A 605 38.18 6.76 -6.14
CA GLY A 605 37.49 6.69 -7.43
C GLY A 605 36.42 5.60 -7.56
N SER A 606 36.15 4.81 -6.51
CA SER A 606 35.10 3.79 -6.51
C SER A 606 33.71 4.42 -6.53
N ARG A 607 32.99 4.28 -7.65
CA ARG A 607 31.65 4.86 -7.89
C ARG A 607 30.55 3.80 -7.89
N SER A 608 30.90 2.55 -7.63
CA SER A 608 30.04 1.38 -7.75
C SER A 608 30.56 0.24 -6.85
N ALA A 609 29.65 -0.45 -6.16
CA ALA A 609 30.00 -1.55 -5.26
C ALA A 609 28.90 -2.62 -5.19
N VAL A 610 29.31 -3.86 -4.89
CA VAL A 610 28.41 -4.94 -4.50
C VAL A 610 28.53 -5.10 -2.99
N LEU A 611 27.42 -5.14 -2.27
CA LEU A 611 27.39 -5.35 -0.82
C LEU A 611 26.58 -6.61 -0.48
N PRO A 612 26.95 -7.36 0.58
CA PRO A 612 26.45 -8.72 0.79
C PRO A 612 25.03 -8.80 1.35
N SER A 613 24.54 -7.74 2.00
CA SER A 613 23.18 -7.65 2.54
C SER A 613 22.73 -6.21 2.72
N LEU A 614 21.42 -6.03 2.90
CA LEU A 614 20.82 -4.73 3.14
C LEU A 614 21.18 -4.16 4.53
N SER A 615 21.24 -5.02 5.55
CA SER A 615 21.67 -4.67 6.91
C SER A 615 23.08 -4.08 6.95
N VAL A 616 24.06 -4.75 6.32
CA VAL A 616 25.44 -4.26 6.22
C VAL A 616 25.52 -2.92 5.46
N THR A 617 24.69 -2.78 4.42
CA THR A 617 24.62 -1.55 3.62
C THR A 617 24.09 -0.37 4.44
N LEU A 618 23.00 -0.56 5.18
CA LEU A 618 22.38 0.47 6.00
C LEU A 618 23.29 0.91 7.16
N ASP A 619 23.92 -0.03 7.86
CA ASP A 619 24.86 0.28 8.93
C ASP A 619 26.06 1.08 8.44
N TRP A 620 26.56 0.79 7.24
CA TRP A 620 27.64 1.56 6.62
C TRP A 620 27.20 2.98 6.24
N LEU A 621 26.04 3.14 5.58
CA LEU A 621 25.49 4.47 5.25
C LEU A 621 25.30 5.33 6.51
N ARG A 622 24.75 4.75 7.59
CA ARG A 622 24.58 5.40 8.89
C ARG A 622 25.91 5.83 9.51
N ARG A 623 27.00 5.07 9.33
CA ARG A 623 28.35 5.43 9.82
C ARG A 623 28.99 6.54 9.01
N CYS A 624 28.93 6.48 7.68
CA CYS A 624 29.44 7.53 6.81
C CYS A 624 28.86 8.91 7.19
N VAL A 625 27.56 8.98 7.47
CA VAL A 625 26.90 10.20 7.95
C VAL A 625 27.36 10.56 9.38
N ARG A 626 27.47 9.59 10.29
CA ARG A 626 27.92 9.82 11.68
C ARG A 626 29.35 10.36 11.77
N GLU A 627 30.28 9.83 10.96
CA GLU A 627 31.72 10.13 11.00
C GLU A 627 32.09 11.39 10.20
N ALA A 628 31.26 11.81 9.24
CA ALA A 628 31.41 13.06 8.51
C ALA A 628 30.23 14.01 8.80
N PRO A 629 30.30 14.90 9.82
CA PRO A 629 29.18 15.78 10.21
C PRO A 629 28.62 16.68 9.11
N ALA A 630 29.46 17.10 8.15
CA ALA A 630 29.06 17.90 6.99
C ALA A 630 28.35 17.09 5.88
N LEU A 631 28.34 15.75 5.96
CA LEU A 631 27.77 14.89 4.92
C LEU A 631 26.25 14.75 5.07
N ARG A 632 25.54 14.92 3.96
CA ARG A 632 24.13 14.57 3.77
C ARG A 632 24.00 13.52 2.67
N MET A 633 23.16 12.51 2.88
CA MET A 633 22.91 11.45 1.90
C MET A 633 21.46 11.41 1.44
N GLN A 634 21.29 11.33 0.12
CA GLN A 634 20.01 11.06 -0.56
C GLN A 634 20.14 9.72 -1.29
N VAL A 635 19.44 8.68 -0.83
CA VAL A 635 19.57 7.31 -1.33
C VAL A 635 18.33 6.94 -2.15
N LEU A 636 18.45 6.83 -3.46
CA LEU A 636 17.39 6.31 -4.34
C LEU A 636 17.38 4.78 -4.28
N VAL A 637 16.23 4.19 -3.96
CA VAL A 637 16.05 2.75 -3.77
C VAL A 637 14.98 2.26 -4.75
N THR A 638 15.39 1.45 -5.73
CA THR A 638 14.55 1.12 -6.90
C THR A 638 14.97 -0.18 -7.60
N GLY A 639 14.22 -0.60 -8.60
CA GLY A 639 14.42 -1.82 -9.41
C GLY A 639 13.67 -3.05 -8.91
N SER A 640 13.27 -3.07 -7.63
CA SER A 640 12.58 -4.20 -7.01
C SER A 640 11.73 -3.76 -5.82
N LEU A 641 10.48 -4.24 -5.78
CA LEU A 641 9.60 -4.10 -4.62
C LEU A 641 10.16 -4.81 -3.38
N TYR A 642 10.87 -5.94 -3.53
CA TYR A 642 11.44 -6.67 -2.39
C TYR A 642 12.53 -5.85 -1.69
N LEU A 643 13.42 -5.21 -2.45
CA LEU A 643 14.46 -4.33 -1.90
C LEU A 643 13.85 -3.14 -1.14
N VAL A 644 12.77 -2.55 -1.67
CA VAL A 644 12.04 -1.45 -1.01
C VAL A 644 11.34 -1.94 0.27
N GLY A 645 10.70 -3.10 0.24
CA GLY A 645 10.00 -3.68 1.38
C GLY A 645 10.94 -4.12 2.50
N ASP A 646 12.05 -4.76 2.16
CA ASP A 646 13.08 -5.16 3.12
C ASP A 646 13.71 -3.93 3.78
N LEU A 647 13.96 -2.85 3.01
CA LEU A 647 14.48 -1.62 3.59
C LEU A 647 13.48 -0.99 4.55
N LEU A 648 12.19 -0.98 4.21
CA LEU A 648 11.15 -0.48 5.12
C LEU A 648 11.05 -1.31 6.41
N LYS A 649 11.22 -2.64 6.36
CA LYS A 649 11.27 -3.48 7.57
C LYS A 649 12.40 -3.07 8.51
N VAL A 650 13.57 -2.70 7.97
CA VAL A 650 14.77 -2.34 8.76
C VAL A 650 14.80 -0.85 9.16
N LEU A 651 14.10 0.02 8.41
CA LEU A 651 13.95 1.45 8.75
C LEU A 651 12.86 1.71 9.79
N GLN A 652 11.84 0.84 9.89
CA GLN A 652 10.85 0.94 10.97
C GLN A 652 11.55 0.73 12.32
N PRO A 653 11.27 1.57 13.34
CA PRO A 653 11.72 1.28 14.69
C PRO A 653 11.14 -0.07 15.13
N PRO A 654 11.88 -0.88 15.91
CA PRO A 654 11.33 -2.12 16.45
C PRO A 654 10.03 -1.81 17.18
N PRO A 655 8.98 -2.65 17.05
CA PRO A 655 7.70 -2.36 17.67
C PRO A 655 7.93 -2.14 19.17
N GLN A 656 7.67 -0.91 19.62
CA GLN A 656 7.59 -0.65 21.06
C GLN A 656 6.58 -1.66 21.59
N GLN A 657 7.02 -2.52 22.51
CA GLN A 657 6.08 -3.31 23.30
C GLN A 657 5.07 -2.31 23.84
N GLN A 658 3.81 -2.43 23.41
CA GLN A 658 2.78 -1.52 23.85
C GLN A 658 2.71 -1.68 25.37
N ALA A 659 3.27 -0.70 26.08
CA ALA A 659 3.06 -0.58 27.50
C ALA A 659 1.54 -0.61 27.67
N VAL A 660 1.06 -1.60 28.42
CA VAL A 660 -0.38 -1.82 28.61
C VAL A 660 -0.90 -0.63 29.41
N GLY A 661 -1.24 0.43 28.66
CA GLY A 661 -1.92 1.60 29.15
C GLY A 661 -3.24 1.10 29.69
N THR A 662 -3.34 1.05 31.01
CA THR A 662 -4.55 0.68 31.73
C THR A 662 -5.64 1.65 31.29
N LYS A 663 -6.48 1.20 30.34
CA LYS A 663 -7.71 1.88 29.99
C LYS A 663 -8.51 2.03 31.28
N ARG A 664 -8.52 3.24 31.86
CA ARG A 664 -9.53 3.60 32.83
C ARG A 664 -10.88 3.39 32.12
N SER A 665 -11.64 2.47 32.67
CA SER A 665 -13.00 2.20 32.23
C SER A 665 -13.88 3.37 32.66
N ASP A 666 -14.17 4.28 31.74
CA ASP A 666 -15.29 5.19 31.90
C ASP A 666 -16.57 4.36 31.75
N SER A 667 -17.02 3.81 32.87
CA SER A 667 -18.25 3.05 32.99
C SER A 667 -19.44 3.98 32.81
N ALA A 668 -20.32 3.66 31.86
CA ALA A 668 -21.59 4.35 31.70
C ALA A 668 -22.40 4.36 33.01
N ALA A 669 -22.73 5.54 33.51
CA ALA A 669 -23.62 5.73 34.64
C ALA A 669 -25.02 6.13 34.14
N CYS A 670 -25.86 5.13 33.89
CA CYS A 670 -27.31 5.32 33.99
C CYS A 670 -27.68 5.24 35.47
N VAL A 671 -28.32 6.28 36.01
CA VAL A 671 -29.06 6.23 37.27
C VAL A 671 -30.40 6.94 37.08
N ASP A 672 -31.46 6.27 37.53
CA ASP A 672 -32.85 6.65 37.34
C ASP A 672 -33.28 7.95 38.02
N GLY A 673 -34.37 8.53 37.52
CA GLY A 673 -35.13 9.53 38.25
C GLY A 673 -36.14 8.89 39.22
N SER A 674 -36.24 9.43 40.43
CA SER A 674 -37.33 9.11 41.38
C SER A 674 -37.76 10.32 42.21
N VAL A 675 -38.77 11.03 41.69
CA VAL A 675 -40.00 11.48 42.37
C VAL A 675 -39.99 11.75 43.90
N ASN A 676 -40.43 12.97 44.24
CA ASN A 676 -41.07 13.47 45.49
C ASN A 676 -40.26 13.61 46.80
N GLY A 677 -40.19 14.87 47.26
CA GLY A 677 -39.94 15.30 48.65
C GLY A 677 -40.55 16.69 48.88
N LEU A 678 -41.36 16.86 49.93
CA LEU A 678 -42.24 18.02 50.15
C LEU A 678 -41.64 19.13 51.04
N ALA A 679 -42.15 20.35 50.80
CA ALA A 679 -42.47 21.41 51.78
C ALA A 679 -41.42 22.43 52.30
N ASN A 680 -41.84 23.70 52.18
CA ASN A 680 -41.69 24.85 53.09
C ASN A 680 -40.32 25.54 53.32
N GLY A 681 -40.31 26.86 53.12
CA GLY A 681 -39.17 27.73 53.48
C GLY A 681 -39.25 29.23 53.08
N THR A 682 -40.44 29.85 53.12
CA THR A 682 -40.70 31.32 53.30
C THR A 682 -39.65 32.40 52.98
N VAL A 683 -40.06 33.38 52.13
CA VAL A 683 -39.86 34.86 52.28
C VAL A 683 -38.41 35.39 52.16
N SER A 684 -38.03 36.45 51.43
CA SER A 684 -38.65 37.65 50.78
C SER A 684 -37.79 38.05 49.57
N GLY A 685 -38.12 38.94 48.62
CA GLY A 685 -39.19 39.93 48.45
C GLY A 685 -38.61 41.23 47.83
N SER A 686 -39.38 41.90 46.95
CA SER A 686 -38.98 43.04 46.07
C SER A 686 -38.03 42.68 44.89
N GLY A 687 -38.23 43.12 43.65
CA GLY A 687 -39.42 43.69 43.01
C GLY A 687 -39.26 45.12 42.47
N SER A 688 -38.96 45.26 41.18
CA SER A 688 -39.34 46.41 40.33
C SER A 688 -39.11 46.12 38.83
N THR A 689 -40.17 46.23 38.02
CA THR A 689 -40.29 46.95 36.71
C THR A 689 -39.03 47.18 35.83
N GLY A 690 -39.07 47.11 34.49
CA GLY A 690 -40.18 46.94 33.54
C GLY A 690 -39.89 47.64 32.19
N GLY A 691 -40.65 47.31 31.12
CA GLY A 691 -40.52 47.85 29.74
C GLY A 691 -39.83 46.86 28.78
N HIS A 692 -40.45 46.35 27.70
CA HIS A 692 -40.94 47.02 26.47
C HIS A 692 -39.81 47.71 25.70
N GLY A 693 -39.63 47.58 24.38
CA GLY A 693 -40.32 46.90 23.27
C GLY A 693 -39.60 47.36 21.96
N MET A 694 -39.76 46.78 20.77
CA MET A 694 -40.69 45.80 20.20
C MET A 694 -39.93 44.64 19.55
#